data_AF-A0A3B4U451-F1
#
_entry.id   AF-A0A3B4U451-F1
#
_cell.length_a   1.000
_cell.length_b   1.000
_cell.length_c   1.000
_cell.angle_alpha   90.00
_cell.angle_beta   90.00
_cell.angle_gamma   90.00
#
_symmetry.space_group_name_H-M   'P 1'
#
loop_
_entity.id
_entity.type
_entity.pdbx_description
1 polymer ?
#
loop_
_entity_poly.entity_id
_entity_poly.type
_entity_poly.pdbx_seq_one_letter_code
_entity_poly.pdbx_strand_id
1 'polypeptide(L)'
;MRTHTRGAPTVFFISLLWPLLAPVVAVEAAAAAATEVDPSGGIPFMGGNYDGHPMLYFSRGDVEELQYAATGTHRDMARRIREAGETMLENPEGYLPPWSPAEFSARWNEVYGNNLGVLSMFCLLYPHRAGALDLAKDYMERMAAQPSWLVKDAPWDEVPLAHSLVGFATAYDFLYEYLSKGQQERFLQVIGNASRLMYEKSYVRGWGFQYLHNHQPTNCVALLTGSLVYMTQGYLQEAYLWTKQALSIMEKSMVLLRDVTDGSLYEGVAYGTYTTRSLFQYMFLVQRHFAISHFDHPWLLKHFAFLYRTILPGFQRTVAIADSNYNWFYGPESQLVFLDRYVLRNGSGNWLADLIHQNRVIEGPGQAGKGQRWCTLHTEFIWFDPSLMPKPPSDFGTSQLHYFEDWGVVTYGSALPADTNHTFMSFKSGKLGGRAIFDIVHRNKYKEWIKGWRNFNAGHEHPDQNTFTFAPNGVPFITEALYGPKYTLLNNAVLFGSAVSGSCFKPWAGQVTEACDSKWLKYKVGLAADTQGRVEAAMERQGMVFIRGEGRSAYNPELKIRNFQRNLLLLHPQLLLLVDHIHLDPDSPTRAMSAFFHNTELPFQGTKVDGVHGAFVSHGEDKYKMFWMDDTGYSNRGVIGYWNYPRGYPYNGSNYVNVTMPLRYPHTRVAYIFFGPGVDVQSFSLRGDDQRVDIYLATKDHTYTIYLLTGEVTSKPLYSMVLLDHKKIVFEKAAAAADSSPEEVEEYVNVMEDNLQHVKPVFQQMERHILGRVLNTASFRKTAERLLQFSDKKKTEEAIEKMFAMSKKQGKGKGGKKVNLGDKLSESLPDIFAQIEVSEKKERQKTSKRTYEDSPEEGDADSRAFMDYTDSRKNRKGGFVKGRKFKEVHMVATAGSEGLPSTASYIRLFLLLNTFTFFLLLAVLLTRFQRGRSLHTQRCFYTILLIDCFILLYLYSSCSHTQC
;
A
#
# COMPACT_ATOMS: atom_id res chain seq x y z
N MET A 1 -34.80 -44.05 -12.12
CA MET A 1 -36.19 -44.04 -11.62
C MET A 1 -36.40 -42.74 -10.86
N ARG A 2 -37.27 -41.88 -11.40
CA ARG A 2 -37.80 -40.67 -10.75
C ARG A 2 -38.92 -41.08 -9.78
N THR A 3 -39.14 -40.23 -8.77
CA THR A 3 -40.31 -40.11 -7.86
C THR A 3 -40.58 -41.25 -6.87
N HIS A 4 -40.14 -41.07 -5.62
CA HIS A 4 -40.99 -40.99 -4.41
C HIS A 4 -40.11 -40.86 -3.14
N THR A 5 -40.14 -39.68 -2.51
CA THR A 5 -40.31 -39.42 -1.05
C THR A 5 -39.85 -37.99 -0.74
N ARG A 6 -40.80 -37.05 -0.76
CA ARG A 6 -40.74 -35.81 0.03
C ARG A 6 -41.26 -36.15 1.43
N GLY A 7 -40.49 -35.83 2.46
CA GLY A 7 -40.83 -35.97 3.88
C GLY A 7 -39.56 -35.90 4.74
N ALA A 8 -39.13 -34.70 5.10
CA ALA A 8 -38.16 -34.47 6.19
C ALA A 8 -38.83 -34.73 7.56
N PRO A 9 -38.19 -34.65 8.76
CA PRO A 9 -36.78 -34.42 9.12
C PRO A 9 -36.30 -35.25 10.36
N THR A 10 -35.26 -36.09 10.30
CA THR A 10 -34.81 -36.77 11.56
C THR A 10 -33.34 -37.15 11.68
N VAL A 11 -32.40 -36.35 11.14
CA VAL A 11 -30.95 -36.58 11.38
C VAL A 11 -30.24 -35.32 11.94
N PHE A 12 -30.99 -34.29 12.32
CA PHE A 12 -30.42 -33.02 12.82
C PHE A 12 -30.60 -32.76 14.33
N PHE A 13 -30.77 -33.80 15.15
CA PHE A 13 -31.05 -33.60 16.59
C PHE A 13 -30.02 -34.15 17.59
N ILE A 14 -28.86 -34.67 17.16
CA ILE A 14 -27.82 -35.11 18.10
C ILE A 14 -26.57 -34.20 18.08
N SER A 15 -26.33 -33.44 17.02
CA SER A 15 -25.25 -32.43 16.95
C SER A 15 -25.60 -31.11 17.68
N LEU A 16 -26.88 -30.88 18.01
CA LEU A 16 -27.37 -29.66 18.66
C LEU A 16 -27.39 -29.71 20.20
N LEU A 17 -27.06 -30.84 20.81
CA LEU A 17 -27.07 -31.01 22.28
C LEU A 17 -25.68 -31.17 22.90
N TRP A 18 -24.61 -31.23 22.10
CA TRP A 18 -23.23 -31.23 22.61
C TRP A 18 -22.77 -29.90 23.27
N PRO A 19 -23.31 -28.71 22.91
CA PRO A 19 -22.95 -27.48 23.62
C PRO A 19 -23.58 -27.37 25.02
N LEU A 20 -24.54 -28.24 25.37
CA LEU A 20 -25.34 -28.12 26.60
C LEU A 20 -24.85 -29.02 27.75
N LEU A 21 -23.73 -29.74 27.60
CA LEU A 21 -23.27 -30.73 28.59
C LEU A 21 -21.82 -30.59 29.09
N ALA A 22 -21.10 -29.50 28.79
CA ALA A 22 -19.79 -29.24 29.40
C ALA A 22 -19.57 -27.73 29.63
N PRO A 23 -19.38 -27.27 30.89
CA PRO A 23 -19.09 -25.87 31.15
C PRO A 23 -17.62 -25.53 30.86
N VAL A 24 -17.42 -24.37 30.23
CA VAL A 24 -16.23 -23.49 30.31
C VAL A 24 -14.96 -23.87 29.51
N VAL A 25 -14.62 -25.14 29.24
CA VAL A 25 -13.33 -25.45 28.57
C VAL A 25 -13.39 -25.42 27.03
N ALA A 26 -14.55 -25.66 26.42
CA ALA A 26 -14.68 -25.73 24.96
C ALA A 26 -14.79 -24.35 24.27
N VAL A 27 -15.22 -23.32 25.00
CA VAL A 27 -15.31 -21.94 24.48
C VAL A 27 -13.92 -21.30 24.42
N GLU A 28 -13.04 -21.61 25.38
CA GLU A 28 -11.64 -21.17 25.35
C GLU A 28 -10.83 -21.89 24.26
N ALA A 29 -11.09 -23.18 24.01
CA ALA A 29 -10.41 -23.92 22.93
C ALA A 29 -10.88 -23.51 21.53
N ALA A 30 -12.17 -23.17 21.34
CA ALA A 30 -12.68 -22.64 20.07
C ALA A 30 -12.25 -21.18 19.82
N ALA A 31 -12.14 -20.38 20.89
CA ALA A 31 -11.55 -19.04 20.82
C ALA A 31 -10.03 -19.11 20.54
N ALA A 32 -9.32 -20.09 21.10
CA ALA A 32 -7.90 -20.32 20.83
C ALA A 32 -7.63 -20.93 19.43
N ALA A 33 -8.57 -21.68 18.85
CA ALA A 33 -8.50 -22.15 17.47
C ALA A 33 -8.87 -21.05 16.45
N ALA A 34 -9.68 -20.06 16.85
CA ALA A 34 -10.01 -18.88 16.04
C ALA A 34 -8.91 -17.79 16.06
N THR A 35 -7.85 -17.99 16.84
CA THR A 35 -6.69 -17.06 16.93
C THR A 35 -5.49 -17.45 16.07
N GLU A 36 -5.54 -18.57 15.34
CA GLU A 36 -4.56 -18.78 14.26
C GLU A 36 -4.97 -17.87 13.09
N VAL A 37 -4.29 -16.73 12.97
CA VAL A 37 -4.36 -15.86 11.80
C VAL A 37 -3.97 -16.72 10.61
N ASP A 38 -4.93 -16.97 9.71
CA ASP A 38 -4.67 -17.69 8.46
C ASP A 38 -3.54 -16.97 7.73
N PRO A 39 -2.35 -17.60 7.61
CA PRO A 39 -1.20 -16.93 7.03
C PRO A 39 -1.46 -16.59 5.57
N SER A 40 -2.41 -17.21 4.87
CA SER A 40 -2.78 -16.86 3.50
C SER A 40 -3.73 -15.66 3.37
N GLY A 41 -4.21 -15.11 4.49
CA GLY A 41 -5.30 -14.14 4.51
C GLY A 41 -6.64 -14.71 4.04
N GLY A 42 -6.79 -16.03 3.89
CA GLY A 42 -7.97 -16.66 3.29
C GLY A 42 -8.00 -16.61 1.77
N ILE A 43 -6.88 -16.28 1.11
CA ILE A 43 -6.77 -16.27 -0.37
C ILE A 43 -6.37 -17.66 -0.86
N PRO A 44 -7.23 -18.34 -1.64
CA PRO A 44 -6.93 -19.67 -2.16
C PRO A 44 -5.75 -19.65 -3.15
N PHE A 45 -4.84 -20.61 -2.97
CA PHE A 45 -3.73 -20.84 -3.89
C PHE A 45 -4.19 -21.70 -5.07
N MET A 46 -3.97 -21.20 -6.29
CA MET A 46 -4.37 -21.86 -7.54
C MET A 46 -3.43 -22.98 -7.97
N GLY A 47 -2.14 -22.89 -7.61
CA GLY A 47 -1.13 -23.90 -7.91
C GLY A 47 -1.06 -24.34 -9.36
N GLY A 48 -1.13 -23.41 -10.33
CA GLY A 48 -1.02 -23.77 -11.75
C GLY A 48 -2.21 -24.52 -12.34
N ASN A 49 -3.29 -24.70 -11.60
CA ASN A 49 -4.54 -25.30 -12.09
C ASN A 49 -5.46 -24.19 -12.61
N TYR A 50 -5.24 -23.74 -13.85
CA TYR A 50 -6.09 -22.73 -14.48
C TYR A 50 -7.11 -23.38 -15.42
N ASP A 51 -8.39 -23.09 -15.17
CA ASP A 51 -9.52 -23.56 -15.98
C ASP A 51 -9.96 -22.55 -17.05
N GLY A 52 -9.03 -21.68 -17.46
CA GLY A 52 -9.26 -20.61 -18.44
C GLY A 52 -9.26 -19.23 -17.80
N HIS A 53 -9.88 -18.28 -18.49
CA HIS A 53 -10.03 -16.89 -18.05
C HIS A 53 -11.46 -16.61 -17.58
N PRO A 54 -11.67 -15.68 -16.63
CA PRO A 54 -10.66 -14.89 -15.89
C PRO A 54 -9.87 -15.75 -14.89
N MET A 55 -8.68 -15.29 -14.51
CA MET A 55 -7.83 -15.99 -13.53
C MET A 55 -7.05 -15.08 -12.58
N LEU A 56 -6.84 -13.80 -12.93
CA LEU A 56 -5.99 -12.88 -12.16
C LEU A 56 -6.50 -12.72 -10.73
N TYR A 57 -7.75 -12.29 -10.60
CA TYR A 57 -8.32 -11.96 -9.29
C TYR A 57 -9.33 -13.01 -8.81
N PHE A 58 -10.01 -13.63 -9.75
CA PHE A 58 -11.06 -14.61 -9.56
C PHE A 58 -11.06 -15.56 -10.75
N SER A 59 -11.67 -16.72 -10.59
CA SER A 59 -11.82 -17.73 -11.64
C SER A 59 -13.09 -17.51 -12.46
N ARG A 60 -13.20 -18.21 -13.60
CA ARG A 60 -14.44 -18.25 -14.38
C ARG A 60 -15.67 -18.66 -13.57
N GLY A 61 -15.51 -19.59 -12.63
CA GLY A 61 -16.61 -20.08 -11.78
C GLY A 61 -17.16 -19.02 -10.82
N ASP A 62 -16.35 -18.02 -10.48
CA ASP A 62 -16.70 -16.99 -9.49
C ASP A 62 -17.52 -15.85 -10.12
N VAL A 63 -17.59 -15.76 -11.45
CA VAL A 63 -18.24 -14.63 -12.16
C VAL A 63 -19.73 -14.52 -11.84
N GLU A 64 -20.45 -15.65 -11.76
CA GLU A 64 -21.88 -15.65 -11.41
C GLU A 64 -22.11 -15.17 -9.97
N GLU A 65 -21.21 -15.51 -9.05
CA GLU A 65 -21.26 -15.02 -7.66
C GLU A 65 -21.00 -13.51 -7.59
N LEU A 66 -20.04 -13.00 -8.36
CA LEU A 66 -19.76 -11.56 -8.45
C LEU A 66 -20.97 -10.79 -9.03
N GLN A 67 -21.64 -11.33 -10.04
CA GLN A 67 -22.87 -10.75 -10.60
C GLN A 67 -24.01 -10.75 -9.57
N TYR A 68 -24.18 -11.85 -8.83
CA TYR A 68 -25.16 -11.92 -7.75
C TYR A 68 -24.85 -10.88 -6.65
N ALA A 69 -23.59 -10.81 -6.21
CA ALA A 69 -23.10 -9.86 -5.23
C ALA A 69 -23.35 -8.41 -5.66
N ALA A 70 -23.16 -8.08 -6.95
CA ALA A 70 -23.44 -6.75 -7.51
C ALA A 70 -24.90 -6.32 -7.37
N THR A 71 -25.85 -7.26 -7.35
CA THR A 71 -27.28 -6.98 -7.13
C THR A 71 -27.68 -7.01 -5.66
N GLY A 72 -26.81 -7.52 -4.78
CA GLY A 72 -27.07 -7.70 -3.35
C GLY A 72 -26.04 -6.99 -2.48
N THR A 73 -25.09 -7.76 -1.95
CA THR A 73 -24.18 -7.32 -0.89
C THR A 73 -23.17 -6.22 -1.31
N HIS A 74 -22.87 -6.12 -2.60
CA HIS A 74 -21.91 -5.14 -3.15
C HIS A 74 -22.60 -4.04 -3.97
N ARG A 75 -23.92 -3.85 -3.77
CA ARG A 75 -24.75 -2.99 -4.61
C ARG A 75 -24.24 -1.55 -4.74
N ASP A 76 -23.70 -0.96 -3.68
CA ASP A 76 -23.20 0.43 -3.73
C ASP A 76 -21.90 0.57 -4.52
N MET A 77 -20.97 -0.38 -4.40
CA MET A 77 -19.77 -0.46 -5.24
C MET A 77 -20.15 -0.72 -6.71
N ALA A 78 -21.07 -1.66 -6.94
CA ALA A 78 -21.57 -1.98 -8.28
C ALA A 78 -22.21 -0.76 -8.96
N ARG A 79 -22.97 0.04 -8.19
CA ARG A 79 -23.56 1.29 -8.66
C ARG A 79 -22.50 2.28 -9.15
N ARG A 80 -21.38 2.45 -8.43
CA ARG A 80 -20.28 3.32 -8.86
C ARG A 80 -19.58 2.81 -10.13
N ILE A 81 -19.36 1.50 -10.23
CA ILE A 81 -18.83 0.87 -11.45
C ILE A 81 -19.78 1.13 -12.62
N ARG A 82 -21.09 0.97 -12.40
CA ARG A 82 -22.12 1.27 -13.39
C ARG A 82 -22.13 2.73 -13.78
N GLU A 83 -22.11 3.66 -12.83
CA GLU A 83 -22.06 5.11 -13.11
C GLU A 83 -20.84 5.47 -13.98
N ALA A 84 -19.66 4.91 -13.69
CA ALA A 84 -18.47 5.09 -14.52
C ALA A 84 -18.64 4.50 -15.94
N GLY A 85 -19.16 3.28 -16.04
CA GLY A 85 -19.45 2.59 -17.31
C GLY A 85 -20.46 3.34 -18.18
N GLU A 86 -21.58 3.76 -17.60
CA GLU A 86 -22.61 4.54 -18.28
C GLU A 86 -22.07 5.91 -18.72
N THR A 87 -21.29 6.59 -17.87
CA THR A 87 -20.68 7.88 -18.25
C THR A 87 -19.78 7.74 -19.49
N MET A 88 -19.03 6.63 -19.60
CA MET A 88 -18.19 6.36 -20.78
C MET A 88 -19.03 5.97 -22.01
N LEU A 89 -20.13 5.23 -21.81
CA LEU A 89 -21.06 4.83 -22.88
C LEU A 89 -21.86 6.00 -23.45
N GLU A 90 -22.30 6.93 -22.61
CA GLU A 90 -23.06 8.11 -23.01
C GLU A 90 -22.19 9.15 -23.71
N ASN A 91 -20.88 9.16 -23.43
CA ASN A 91 -19.92 10.08 -24.06
C ASN A 91 -18.62 9.38 -24.51
N PRO A 92 -18.66 8.46 -25.50
CA PRO A 92 -17.49 7.67 -25.89
C PRO A 92 -16.30 8.52 -26.36
N GLU A 93 -16.57 9.58 -27.12
CA GLU A 93 -15.53 10.46 -27.69
C GLU A 93 -14.68 11.15 -26.60
N GLY A 94 -15.27 11.41 -25.42
CA GLY A 94 -14.59 12.05 -24.29
C GLY A 94 -13.71 11.12 -23.45
N TYR A 95 -13.73 9.80 -23.71
CA TYR A 95 -13.05 8.78 -22.90
C TYR A 95 -12.27 7.73 -23.69
N LEU A 96 -12.63 7.48 -24.94
CA LEU A 96 -11.89 6.55 -25.81
C LEU A 96 -10.47 7.07 -26.07
N PRO A 97 -9.45 6.21 -26.07
CA PRO A 97 -8.12 6.61 -26.47
C PRO A 97 -8.14 7.06 -27.94
N PRO A 98 -7.37 8.10 -28.30
CA PRO A 98 -7.30 8.53 -29.69
C PRO A 98 -6.62 7.44 -30.53
N TRP A 99 -7.06 7.30 -31.78
CA TRP A 99 -6.36 6.46 -32.77
C TRP A 99 -4.99 7.04 -33.12
N SER A 100 -4.87 8.38 -33.12
CA SER A 100 -3.64 9.09 -33.44
C SER A 100 -2.57 8.85 -32.36
N PRO A 101 -1.41 8.24 -32.69
CA PRO A 101 -0.33 8.07 -31.73
C PRO A 101 0.21 9.39 -31.17
N ALA A 102 0.18 10.44 -32.00
CA ALA A 102 0.61 11.77 -31.60
C ALA A 102 -0.30 12.34 -30.50
N GLU A 103 -1.61 12.09 -30.56
CA GLU A 103 -2.55 12.52 -29.53
C GLU A 103 -2.50 11.61 -28.29
N PHE A 104 -2.38 10.29 -28.49
CA PHE A 104 -2.32 9.30 -27.40
C PHE A 104 -1.14 9.56 -26.44
N SER A 105 0.01 9.95 -27.01
CA SER A 105 1.26 10.17 -26.26
C SER A 105 1.54 11.63 -25.91
N ALA A 106 0.66 12.57 -26.29
CA ALA A 106 0.88 14.01 -26.12
C ALA A 106 0.87 14.49 -24.66
N ARG A 107 0.22 13.76 -23.76
CA ARG A 107 0.04 14.13 -22.35
C ARG A 107 0.16 12.90 -21.46
N TRP A 108 0.29 13.12 -20.16
CA TRP A 108 0.22 12.04 -19.17
C TRP A 108 -1.09 11.25 -19.34
N ASN A 109 -0.98 9.99 -19.73
CA ASN A 109 -2.06 9.23 -20.35
C ASN A 109 -2.51 8.00 -19.52
N GLU A 110 -2.21 7.98 -18.22
CA GLU A 110 -2.60 6.90 -17.30
C GLU A 110 -4.12 6.61 -17.29
N VAL A 111 -4.93 7.62 -17.64
CA VAL A 111 -6.39 7.56 -17.70
C VAL A 111 -6.88 6.41 -18.57
N TYR A 112 -6.14 6.05 -19.62
CA TYR A 112 -6.57 5.01 -20.56
C TYR A 112 -6.58 3.63 -19.91
N GLY A 113 -5.47 3.24 -19.27
CA GLY A 113 -5.43 1.99 -18.52
C GLY A 113 -6.33 2.00 -17.29
N ASN A 114 -6.39 3.12 -16.57
CA ASN A 114 -7.20 3.25 -15.35
C ASN A 114 -8.69 3.06 -15.61
N ASN A 115 -9.23 3.68 -16.66
CA ASN A 115 -10.64 3.57 -17.00
C ASN A 115 -10.98 2.22 -17.64
N LEU A 116 -10.04 1.61 -18.37
CA LEU A 116 -10.24 0.30 -18.98
C LEU A 116 -10.46 -0.81 -17.91
N GLY A 117 -9.76 -0.73 -16.78
CA GLY A 117 -9.97 -1.64 -15.65
C GLY A 117 -11.42 -1.65 -15.16
N VAL A 118 -11.98 -0.49 -14.84
CA VAL A 118 -13.40 -0.39 -14.40
C VAL A 118 -14.38 -0.73 -15.52
N LEU A 119 -14.10 -0.34 -16.78
CA LEU A 119 -14.97 -0.64 -17.92
C LEU A 119 -15.08 -2.15 -18.15
N SER A 120 -13.98 -2.89 -18.00
CA SER A 120 -13.99 -4.35 -18.12
C SER A 120 -14.80 -5.01 -16.99
N MET A 121 -14.68 -4.51 -15.75
CA MET A 121 -15.49 -4.99 -14.63
C MET A 121 -16.98 -4.68 -14.84
N PHE A 122 -17.30 -3.50 -15.35
CA PHE A 122 -18.66 -3.13 -15.72
C PHE A 122 -19.26 -4.10 -16.75
N CYS A 123 -18.51 -4.46 -17.79
CA CYS A 123 -18.96 -5.44 -18.79
C CYS A 123 -19.18 -6.83 -18.20
N LEU A 124 -18.36 -7.25 -17.23
CA LEU A 124 -18.52 -8.53 -16.54
C LEU A 124 -19.75 -8.57 -15.62
N LEU A 125 -19.99 -7.49 -14.87
CA LEU A 125 -21.14 -7.40 -13.97
C LEU A 125 -22.47 -7.20 -14.71
N TYR A 126 -22.43 -6.58 -15.89
CA TYR A 126 -23.61 -6.27 -16.70
C TYR A 126 -23.46 -6.73 -18.16
N PRO A 127 -23.31 -8.05 -18.42
CA PRO A 127 -23.01 -8.56 -19.76
C PRO A 127 -24.13 -8.31 -20.78
N HIS A 128 -25.34 -8.00 -20.32
CA HIS A 128 -26.50 -7.68 -21.16
C HIS A 128 -26.66 -6.18 -21.44
N ARG A 129 -25.77 -5.32 -20.92
CA ARG A 129 -25.83 -3.88 -21.20
C ARG A 129 -25.41 -3.63 -22.66
N ALA A 130 -26.39 -3.26 -23.48
CA ALA A 130 -26.18 -2.95 -24.89
C ALA A 130 -25.07 -1.90 -25.09
N GLY A 131 -24.17 -2.15 -26.04
CA GLY A 131 -23.06 -1.26 -26.39
C GLY A 131 -21.84 -1.32 -25.45
N ALA A 132 -21.97 -1.85 -24.23
CA ALA A 132 -20.87 -1.88 -23.25
C ALA A 132 -19.66 -2.69 -23.77
N LEU A 133 -19.91 -3.92 -24.23
CA LEU A 133 -18.87 -4.79 -24.77
C LEU A 133 -18.26 -4.24 -26.07
N ASP A 134 -19.05 -3.57 -26.90
CA ASP A 134 -18.56 -2.96 -28.15
C ASP A 134 -17.65 -1.77 -27.84
N LEU A 135 -18.04 -0.93 -26.88
CA LEU A 135 -17.20 0.16 -26.39
C LEU A 135 -15.88 -0.37 -25.80
N ALA A 136 -15.94 -1.38 -24.94
CA ALA A 136 -14.74 -1.97 -24.34
C ALA A 136 -13.81 -2.58 -25.41
N LYS A 137 -14.36 -3.24 -26.42
CA LYS A 137 -13.59 -3.75 -27.57
C LYS A 137 -12.95 -2.60 -28.36
N ASP A 138 -13.69 -1.55 -28.73
CA ASP A 138 -13.12 -0.40 -29.44
C ASP A 138 -12.02 0.30 -28.61
N TYR A 139 -12.22 0.41 -27.30
CA TYR A 139 -11.23 0.92 -26.36
C TYR A 139 -9.93 0.13 -26.43
N MET A 140 -10.02 -1.20 -26.33
CA MET A 140 -8.86 -2.09 -26.42
C MET A 140 -8.21 -2.04 -27.81
N GLU A 141 -9.00 -1.97 -28.89
CA GLU A 141 -8.47 -1.84 -30.25
C GLU A 141 -7.62 -0.57 -30.43
N ARG A 142 -8.10 0.57 -29.91
CA ARG A 142 -7.37 1.85 -29.96
C ARG A 142 -6.06 1.78 -29.19
N MET A 143 -6.05 1.17 -28.00
CA MET A 143 -4.80 0.96 -27.24
C MET A 143 -3.86 -0.01 -27.95
N ALA A 144 -4.38 -1.10 -28.53
CA ALA A 144 -3.61 -2.11 -29.23
C ALA A 144 -2.97 -1.61 -30.53
N ALA A 145 -3.55 -0.58 -31.15
CA ALA A 145 -3.01 0.05 -32.35
C ALA A 145 -1.84 1.02 -32.08
N GLN A 146 -1.58 1.35 -30.80
CA GLN A 146 -0.53 2.30 -30.47
C GLN A 146 0.87 1.70 -30.69
N PRO A 147 1.80 2.43 -31.35
CA PRO A 147 3.17 1.98 -31.51
C PRO A 147 3.97 2.00 -30.19
N SER A 148 3.54 2.82 -29.23
CA SER A 148 4.12 2.94 -27.90
C SER A 148 3.08 3.46 -26.92
N TRP A 149 3.13 2.98 -25.68
CA TRP A 149 2.32 3.50 -24.57
C TRP A 149 3.06 4.53 -23.71
N LEU A 150 4.30 4.88 -24.07
CA LEU A 150 5.04 5.94 -23.40
C LEU A 150 4.48 7.32 -23.74
N VAL A 151 4.66 8.26 -22.82
CA VAL A 151 4.37 9.69 -23.05
C VAL A 151 5.56 10.31 -23.78
N LYS A 152 5.29 11.07 -24.85
CA LYS A 152 6.31 11.58 -25.77
C LYS A 152 7.40 12.41 -25.07
N ASP A 153 6.99 13.25 -24.13
CA ASP A 153 7.90 14.16 -23.40
C ASP A 153 8.47 13.53 -22.11
N ALA A 154 8.18 12.25 -21.87
CA ALA A 154 8.75 11.46 -20.77
C ALA A 154 9.14 10.04 -21.23
N PRO A 155 10.01 9.88 -22.25
CA PRO A 155 10.34 8.58 -22.83
C PRO A 155 11.19 7.68 -21.90
N TRP A 156 11.69 8.23 -20.79
CA TRP A 156 12.41 7.53 -19.73
C TRP A 156 11.55 7.19 -18.51
N ASP A 157 10.25 7.52 -18.54
CA ASP A 157 9.31 7.21 -17.48
C ASP A 157 8.34 6.10 -17.93
N GLU A 158 8.49 4.91 -17.37
CA GLU A 158 7.66 3.76 -17.70
C GLU A 158 6.33 3.70 -16.92
N VAL A 159 6.03 4.64 -16.03
CA VAL A 159 4.75 4.64 -15.29
C VAL A 159 3.52 4.71 -16.21
N PRO A 160 3.47 5.55 -17.26
CA PRO A 160 2.33 5.54 -18.19
C PRO A 160 2.16 4.21 -18.93
N LEU A 161 3.29 3.57 -19.28
CA LEU A 161 3.32 2.20 -19.82
C LEU A 161 2.74 1.20 -18.82
N ALA A 162 3.10 1.31 -17.53
CA ALA A 162 2.61 0.43 -16.47
C ALA A 162 1.09 0.53 -16.29
N HIS A 163 0.54 1.75 -16.28
CA HIS A 163 -0.90 1.98 -16.21
C HIS A 163 -1.64 1.37 -17.40
N SER A 164 -1.14 1.62 -18.61
CA SER A 164 -1.72 1.04 -19.83
C SER A 164 -1.65 -0.49 -19.81
N LEU A 165 -0.51 -1.08 -19.44
CA LEU A 165 -0.30 -2.52 -19.39
C LEU A 165 -1.19 -3.20 -18.34
N VAL A 166 -1.23 -2.70 -17.10
CA VAL A 166 -2.04 -3.34 -16.05
C VAL A 166 -3.53 -3.28 -16.35
N GLY A 167 -4.02 -2.14 -16.86
CA GLY A 167 -5.42 -1.99 -17.26
C GLY A 167 -5.79 -2.86 -18.46
N PHE A 168 -4.93 -2.90 -19.48
CA PHE A 168 -5.15 -3.68 -20.70
C PHE A 168 -5.07 -5.20 -20.44
N ALA A 169 -4.09 -5.65 -19.65
CA ALA A 169 -3.97 -7.06 -19.28
C ALA A 169 -5.12 -7.53 -18.37
N THR A 170 -5.60 -6.66 -17.46
CA THR A 170 -6.79 -6.95 -16.65
C THR A 170 -8.04 -7.07 -17.52
N ALA A 171 -8.26 -6.14 -18.46
CA ALA A 171 -9.40 -6.23 -19.37
C ALA A 171 -9.31 -7.43 -20.33
N TYR A 172 -8.11 -7.81 -20.76
CA TYR A 172 -7.89 -9.03 -21.53
C TYR A 172 -8.30 -10.27 -20.74
N ASP A 173 -7.89 -10.39 -19.47
CA ASP A 173 -8.28 -11.49 -18.59
C ASP A 173 -9.79 -11.52 -18.36
N PHE A 174 -10.37 -10.37 -18.03
CA PHE A 174 -11.79 -10.24 -17.71
C PHE A 174 -12.70 -10.52 -18.91
N LEU A 175 -12.33 -10.02 -20.08
CA LEU A 175 -13.18 -10.07 -21.27
C LEU A 175 -12.79 -11.18 -22.26
N TYR A 176 -11.83 -12.04 -21.90
CA TYR A 176 -11.24 -13.04 -22.81
C TYR A 176 -12.29 -13.81 -23.64
N GLU A 177 -13.32 -14.35 -22.98
CA GLU A 177 -14.37 -15.17 -23.62
C GLU A 177 -15.24 -14.37 -24.61
N TYR A 178 -15.29 -13.04 -24.49
CA TYR A 178 -16.06 -12.16 -25.38
C TYR A 178 -15.23 -11.66 -26.58
N LEU A 179 -13.92 -11.84 -26.56
CA LEU A 179 -13.02 -11.43 -27.65
C LEU A 179 -13.04 -12.44 -28.80
N SER A 180 -12.96 -11.95 -30.04
CA SER A 180 -12.73 -12.82 -31.18
C SER A 180 -11.35 -13.49 -31.10
N LYS A 181 -11.15 -14.61 -31.79
CA LYS A 181 -9.84 -15.29 -31.81
C LYS A 181 -8.71 -14.39 -32.31
N GLY A 182 -8.98 -13.55 -33.31
CA GLY A 182 -8.01 -12.56 -33.80
C GLY A 182 -7.65 -11.50 -32.75
N GLN A 183 -8.64 -11.03 -31.98
CA GLN A 183 -8.41 -10.12 -30.86
C GLN A 183 -7.63 -10.79 -29.73
N GLN A 184 -7.97 -12.02 -29.35
CA GLN A 184 -7.25 -12.78 -28.33
C GLN A 184 -5.77 -12.92 -28.68
N GLU A 185 -5.43 -13.24 -29.94
CA GLU A 185 -4.05 -13.39 -30.39
C GLU A 185 -3.31 -12.04 -30.47
N ARG A 186 -3.92 -11.02 -31.08
CA ARG A 186 -3.30 -9.70 -31.25
C ARG A 186 -3.10 -9.00 -29.91
N PHE A 187 -4.10 -8.97 -29.04
CA PHE A 187 -3.99 -8.31 -27.74
C PHE A 187 -2.96 -9.00 -26.83
N LEU A 188 -2.83 -10.34 -26.92
CA LEU A 188 -1.76 -11.04 -26.23
C LEU A 188 -0.38 -10.57 -26.72
N GLN A 189 -0.17 -10.44 -28.03
CA GLN A 189 1.11 -9.92 -28.57
C GLN A 189 1.42 -8.51 -28.04
N VAL A 190 0.40 -7.63 -27.95
CA VAL A 190 0.56 -6.29 -27.38
C VAL A 190 1.00 -6.36 -25.91
N ILE A 191 0.35 -7.19 -25.09
CA ILE A 191 0.73 -7.42 -23.69
C ILE A 191 2.18 -7.89 -23.58
N GLY A 192 2.63 -8.80 -24.44
CA GLY A 192 4.01 -9.30 -24.40
C GLY A 192 5.05 -8.28 -24.80
N ASN A 193 4.76 -7.45 -25.81
CA ASN A 193 5.67 -6.40 -26.24
C ASN A 193 5.85 -5.35 -25.12
N ALA A 194 4.75 -4.93 -24.50
CA ALA A 194 4.78 -4.00 -23.38
C ALA A 194 5.48 -4.60 -22.14
N SER A 195 5.20 -5.87 -21.82
CA SER A 195 5.83 -6.57 -20.69
C SER A 195 7.32 -6.79 -20.91
N ARG A 196 7.74 -7.16 -22.13
CA ARG A 196 9.15 -7.30 -22.50
C ARG A 196 9.89 -5.98 -22.30
N LEU A 197 9.33 -4.87 -22.79
CA LEU A 197 9.92 -3.55 -22.61
C LEU A 197 10.07 -3.22 -21.11
N MET A 198 9.03 -3.44 -20.31
CA MET A 198 9.08 -3.20 -18.86
C MET A 198 10.17 -4.04 -18.17
N TYR A 199 10.27 -5.32 -18.52
CA TYR A 199 11.30 -6.23 -18.02
C TYR A 199 12.71 -5.76 -18.38
N GLU A 200 12.95 -5.38 -19.64
CA GLU A 200 14.25 -4.87 -20.08
C GLU A 200 14.64 -3.58 -19.35
N LYS A 201 13.69 -2.65 -19.20
CA LYS A 201 13.92 -1.37 -18.51
C LYS A 201 14.17 -1.54 -17.01
N SER A 202 13.66 -2.61 -16.38
CA SER A 202 13.91 -2.90 -14.97
C SER A 202 15.40 -3.04 -14.59
N TYR A 203 16.28 -3.33 -15.56
CA TYR A 203 17.73 -3.46 -15.31
C TYR A 203 18.50 -2.14 -15.39
N VAL A 204 17.91 -1.12 -16.02
CA VAL A 204 18.63 0.13 -16.37
C VAL A 204 17.93 1.39 -15.84
N ARG A 205 16.81 1.25 -15.13
CA ARG A 205 16.03 2.37 -14.59
C ARG A 205 16.03 2.35 -13.07
N GLY A 206 15.96 3.55 -12.48
CA GLY A 206 15.95 3.75 -11.03
C GLY A 206 14.93 2.88 -10.30
N TRP A 207 13.69 2.79 -10.82
CA TRP A 207 12.62 1.98 -10.19
C TRP A 207 12.98 0.49 -10.00
N GLY A 208 13.92 -0.05 -10.78
CA GLY A 208 14.39 -1.43 -10.63
C GLY A 208 15.28 -1.66 -9.40
N PHE A 209 15.79 -0.60 -8.77
CA PHE A 209 16.68 -0.69 -7.60
C PHE A 209 16.48 0.42 -6.55
N GLN A 210 15.55 1.35 -6.76
CA GLN A 210 15.10 2.36 -5.80
C GLN A 210 13.90 1.81 -5.03
N TYR A 211 14.18 1.11 -3.95
CA TYR A 211 13.18 0.39 -3.16
C TYR A 211 12.18 1.34 -2.49
N LEU A 212 10.95 0.87 -2.34
CA LEU A 212 9.82 1.55 -1.67
C LEU A 212 9.26 2.80 -2.37
N HIS A 213 9.99 3.40 -3.32
CA HIS A 213 9.50 4.51 -4.14
C HIS A 213 8.35 4.08 -5.06
N ASN A 214 7.30 4.89 -5.17
CA ASN A 214 6.03 4.55 -5.84
C ASN A 214 6.14 4.02 -7.29
N HIS A 215 7.15 4.41 -8.06
CA HIS A 215 7.36 3.89 -9.43
C HIS A 215 7.65 2.38 -9.42
N GLN A 216 8.35 1.87 -8.40
CA GLN A 216 8.76 0.47 -8.32
C GLN A 216 7.56 -0.49 -8.25
N PRO A 217 6.68 -0.45 -7.23
CA PRO A 217 5.54 -1.35 -7.16
C PRO A 217 4.60 -1.16 -8.35
N THR A 218 4.45 0.08 -8.85
CA THR A 218 3.63 0.38 -10.04
C THR A 218 4.10 -0.40 -11.27
N ASN A 219 5.40 -0.33 -11.57
CA ASN A 219 5.98 -0.98 -12.75
C ASN A 219 6.10 -2.50 -12.57
N CYS A 220 6.48 -2.97 -11.38
CA CYS A 220 6.58 -4.39 -11.06
C CYS A 220 5.23 -5.11 -11.15
N VAL A 221 4.14 -4.51 -10.69
CA VAL A 221 2.80 -5.12 -10.78
C VAL A 221 2.31 -5.15 -12.23
N ALA A 222 2.55 -4.12 -13.03
CA ALA A 222 2.21 -4.16 -14.45
C ALA A 222 2.95 -5.30 -15.18
N LEU A 223 4.25 -5.47 -14.89
CA LEU A 223 5.04 -6.59 -15.42
C LEU A 223 4.50 -7.94 -14.93
N LEU A 224 4.18 -8.07 -13.64
CA LEU A 224 3.65 -9.30 -13.05
C LEU A 224 2.29 -9.66 -13.67
N THR A 225 1.38 -8.71 -13.83
CA THR A 225 0.06 -8.94 -14.44
C THR A 225 0.19 -9.40 -15.88
N GLY A 226 1.03 -8.74 -16.69
CA GLY A 226 1.32 -9.18 -18.07
C GLY A 226 1.96 -10.57 -18.11
N SER A 227 2.87 -10.86 -17.18
CA SER A 227 3.51 -12.17 -17.02
C SER A 227 2.53 -13.28 -16.66
N LEU A 228 1.60 -13.05 -15.73
CA LEU A 228 0.57 -14.02 -15.36
C LEU A 228 -0.34 -14.36 -16.55
N VAL A 229 -0.76 -13.36 -17.35
CA VAL A 229 -1.52 -13.58 -18.58
C VAL A 229 -0.72 -14.41 -19.59
N TYR A 230 0.58 -14.13 -19.75
CA TYR A 230 1.46 -14.91 -20.63
C TYR A 230 1.62 -16.35 -20.15
N MET A 231 1.81 -16.54 -18.85
CA MET A 231 1.94 -17.85 -18.22
C MET A 231 0.71 -18.71 -18.48
N THR A 232 -0.51 -18.17 -18.29
CA THR A 232 -1.75 -18.93 -18.49
C THR A 232 -2.05 -19.23 -19.96
N GLN A 233 -1.52 -18.42 -20.89
CA GLN A 233 -1.55 -18.70 -22.33
C GLN A 233 -0.43 -19.65 -22.80
N GLY A 234 0.43 -20.11 -21.89
CA GLY A 234 1.47 -21.10 -22.16
C GLY A 234 2.82 -20.56 -22.64
N TYR A 235 3.04 -19.25 -22.59
CA TYR A 235 4.32 -18.60 -22.89
C TYR A 235 5.24 -18.62 -21.66
N LEU A 236 5.61 -19.84 -21.23
CA LEU A 236 6.24 -20.07 -19.93
C LEU A 236 7.67 -19.53 -19.83
N GLN A 237 8.41 -19.46 -20.93
CA GLN A 237 9.81 -19.04 -20.92
C GLN A 237 9.96 -17.55 -20.57
N GLU A 238 9.27 -16.66 -21.30
CA GLU A 238 9.29 -15.23 -21.01
C GLU A 238 8.62 -14.92 -19.68
N ALA A 239 7.44 -15.51 -19.42
CA ALA A 239 6.72 -15.28 -18.17
C ALA A 239 7.53 -15.70 -16.94
N TYR A 240 8.33 -16.76 -17.01
CA TYR A 240 9.18 -17.17 -15.88
C TYR A 240 10.20 -16.09 -15.54
N LEU A 241 10.89 -15.54 -16.55
CA LEU A 241 11.89 -14.48 -16.35
C LEU A 241 11.27 -13.19 -15.82
N TRP A 242 10.14 -12.79 -16.39
CA TRP A 242 9.41 -11.60 -15.98
C TRP A 242 8.90 -11.70 -14.55
N THR A 243 8.30 -12.84 -14.18
CA THR A 243 7.84 -13.13 -12.82
C THR A 243 9.01 -13.09 -11.85
N LYS A 244 10.09 -13.80 -12.14
CA LYS A 244 11.27 -13.85 -11.27
C LYS A 244 11.87 -12.47 -11.03
N GLN A 245 11.94 -11.64 -12.07
CA GLN A 245 12.44 -10.26 -11.94
C GLN A 245 11.51 -9.39 -11.09
N ALA A 246 10.21 -9.42 -11.35
CA ALA A 246 9.23 -8.64 -10.58
C ALA A 246 9.27 -9.02 -9.09
N LEU A 247 9.25 -10.32 -8.77
CA LEU A 247 9.33 -10.82 -7.40
C LEU A 247 10.70 -10.51 -6.77
N SER A 248 11.82 -10.64 -7.49
CA SER A 248 13.13 -10.33 -6.92
C SER A 248 13.28 -8.87 -6.48
N ILE A 249 12.62 -7.94 -7.19
CA ILE A 249 12.60 -6.53 -6.80
C ILE A 249 11.65 -6.33 -5.61
N MET A 250 10.42 -6.84 -5.72
CA MET A 250 9.37 -6.59 -4.72
C MET A 250 9.64 -7.28 -3.39
N GLU A 251 10.15 -8.51 -3.37
CA GLU A 251 10.48 -9.25 -2.14
C GLU A 251 11.61 -8.57 -1.35
N LYS A 252 12.58 -7.93 -2.02
CA LYS A 252 13.57 -7.09 -1.32
C LYS A 252 12.91 -5.91 -0.65
N SER A 253 11.99 -5.24 -1.35
CA SER A 253 11.21 -4.15 -0.79
C SER A 253 10.34 -4.59 0.38
N MET A 254 9.70 -5.76 0.30
CA MET A 254 8.95 -6.33 1.42
C MET A 254 9.85 -6.54 2.64
N VAL A 255 11.07 -7.05 2.47
CA VAL A 255 12.00 -7.20 3.58
C VAL A 255 12.41 -5.85 4.17
N LEU A 256 12.78 -4.87 3.34
CA LEU A 256 13.18 -3.52 3.80
C LEU A 256 12.02 -2.79 4.49
N LEU A 257 10.78 -3.01 4.06
CA LEU A 257 9.57 -2.41 4.63
C LEU A 257 9.31 -2.88 6.07
N ARG A 258 9.91 -3.99 6.53
CA ARG A 258 9.81 -4.44 7.92
C ARG A 258 10.43 -3.45 8.91
N ASP A 259 11.40 -2.66 8.47
CA ASP A 259 12.04 -1.63 9.29
C ASP A 259 11.11 -0.41 9.51
N VAL A 260 10.04 -0.26 8.71
CA VAL A 260 9.04 0.79 8.89
C VAL A 260 7.97 0.31 9.89
N THR A 261 8.12 0.75 11.14
CA THR A 261 7.37 0.18 12.28
C THR A 261 6.02 0.83 12.56
N ASP A 262 5.72 1.98 11.95
CA ASP A 262 4.51 2.77 12.20
C ASP A 262 3.45 2.65 11.09
N GLY A 263 3.71 1.82 10.07
CA GLY A 263 2.80 1.61 8.93
C GLY A 263 2.77 2.76 7.92
N SER A 264 3.60 3.78 8.09
CA SER A 264 3.65 4.94 7.19
C SER A 264 4.41 4.67 5.89
N LEU A 265 4.40 5.65 4.99
CA LEU A 265 5.29 5.72 3.82
C LEU A 265 5.83 7.14 3.70
N TYR A 266 7.15 7.26 3.50
CA TYR A 266 7.86 8.54 3.56
C TYR A 266 7.40 9.57 2.51
N GLU A 267 6.87 9.13 1.37
CA GLU A 267 6.35 9.98 0.30
C GLU A 267 5.01 10.67 0.63
N GLY A 268 4.49 10.47 1.84
CA GLY A 268 3.23 11.06 2.27
C GLY A 268 2.00 10.29 1.81
N VAL A 269 0.81 10.77 2.20
CA VAL A 269 -0.44 9.99 2.09
C VAL A 269 -0.86 9.80 0.64
N ALA A 270 -0.76 10.83 -0.20
CA ALA A 270 -1.17 10.74 -1.60
C ALA A 270 -0.31 9.73 -2.38
N TYR A 271 1.01 9.86 -2.37
CA TYR A 271 1.90 8.86 -2.98
C TYR A 271 1.89 7.53 -2.24
N GLY A 272 1.66 7.51 -0.93
CA GLY A 272 1.44 6.27 -0.17
C GLY A 272 0.26 5.46 -0.71
N THR A 273 -0.85 6.10 -1.07
CA THR A 273 -1.96 5.41 -1.75
C THR A 273 -1.64 4.94 -3.16
N TYR A 274 -0.71 5.62 -3.84
CA TYR A 274 -0.20 5.17 -5.13
C TYR A 274 0.64 3.90 -5.00
N THR A 275 1.56 3.88 -4.03
CA THR A 275 2.37 2.71 -3.68
C THR A 275 1.48 1.52 -3.26
N THR A 276 0.55 1.74 -2.33
CA THR A 276 -0.29 0.66 -1.78
C THR A 276 -1.32 0.11 -2.75
N ARG A 277 -1.79 0.91 -3.74
CA ARG A 277 -2.59 0.38 -4.86
C ARG A 277 -1.91 -0.82 -5.52
N SER A 278 -0.63 -0.70 -5.81
CA SER A 278 0.13 -1.77 -6.45
C SER A 278 0.65 -2.79 -5.43
N LEU A 279 1.13 -2.36 -4.27
CA LEU A 279 1.64 -3.28 -3.25
C LEU A 279 0.57 -4.30 -2.81
N PHE A 280 -0.69 -3.88 -2.67
CA PHE A 280 -1.78 -4.78 -2.28
C PHE A 280 -2.20 -5.71 -3.42
N GLN A 281 -2.16 -5.25 -4.67
CA GLN A 281 -2.30 -6.15 -5.84
C GLN A 281 -1.19 -7.19 -5.84
N TYR A 282 0.06 -6.78 -5.59
CA TYR A 282 1.19 -7.70 -5.49
C TYR A 282 0.94 -8.77 -4.43
N MET A 283 0.67 -8.38 -3.19
CA MET A 283 0.40 -9.30 -2.07
C MET A 283 -0.72 -10.30 -2.40
N PHE A 284 -1.83 -9.81 -2.98
CA PHE A 284 -2.94 -10.66 -3.40
C PHE A 284 -2.52 -11.66 -4.49
N LEU A 285 -1.91 -11.16 -5.57
CA LEU A 285 -1.57 -11.97 -6.75
C LEU A 285 -0.49 -13.00 -6.43
N VAL A 286 0.55 -12.65 -5.67
CA VAL A 286 1.60 -13.63 -5.34
C VAL A 286 1.12 -14.70 -4.36
N GLN A 287 0.20 -14.38 -3.45
CA GLN A 287 -0.44 -15.38 -2.62
C GLN A 287 -1.32 -16.32 -3.47
N ARG A 288 -2.20 -15.75 -4.30
CA ARG A 288 -3.11 -16.53 -5.14
C ARG A 288 -2.38 -17.44 -6.15
N HIS A 289 -1.34 -16.93 -6.79
CA HIS A 289 -0.68 -17.64 -7.90
C HIS A 289 0.56 -18.42 -7.50
N PHE A 290 1.23 -18.06 -6.40
CA PHE A 290 2.49 -18.67 -5.97
C PHE A 290 2.52 -19.10 -4.50
N ALA A 291 1.45 -18.89 -3.72
CA ALA A 291 1.44 -19.16 -2.27
C ALA A 291 2.58 -18.45 -1.53
N ILE A 292 2.87 -17.19 -1.92
CA ILE A 292 3.78 -16.31 -1.20
C ILE A 292 2.92 -15.33 -0.41
N SER A 293 2.94 -15.44 0.91
CA SER A 293 2.12 -14.59 1.78
C SER A 293 2.90 -13.44 2.40
N HIS A 294 2.20 -12.31 2.56
CA HIS A 294 2.66 -11.10 3.25
C HIS A 294 1.57 -10.50 4.18
N PHE A 295 0.54 -11.27 4.55
CA PHE A 295 -0.62 -10.75 5.29
C PHE A 295 -0.37 -10.56 6.80
N ASP A 296 0.68 -11.15 7.33
CA ASP A 296 1.19 -10.98 8.70
C ASP A 296 2.32 -9.93 8.78
N HIS A 297 2.62 -9.24 7.67
CA HIS A 297 3.74 -8.31 7.59
C HIS A 297 3.58 -7.16 8.61
N PRO A 298 4.59 -6.86 9.45
CA PRO A 298 4.45 -5.93 10.57
C PRO A 298 4.00 -4.52 10.15
N TRP A 299 4.55 -4.00 9.05
CA TRP A 299 4.10 -2.73 8.47
C TRP A 299 2.62 -2.76 8.05
N LEU A 300 2.14 -3.87 7.47
CA LEU A 300 0.76 -3.99 6.98
C LEU A 300 -0.23 -3.95 8.15
N LEU A 301 0.12 -4.61 9.27
CA LEU A 301 -0.66 -4.58 10.52
C LEU A 301 -0.82 -3.17 11.10
N LYS A 302 0.07 -2.23 10.73
CA LYS A 302 0.05 -0.84 11.19
C LYS A 302 -0.52 0.12 10.15
N HIS A 303 -0.63 -0.28 8.89
CA HIS A 303 -0.96 0.64 7.79
C HIS A 303 -2.35 1.29 7.91
N PHE A 304 -3.31 0.67 8.61
CA PHE A 304 -4.58 1.33 8.92
C PHE A 304 -4.40 2.65 9.68
N ALA A 305 -3.42 2.72 10.59
CA ALA A 305 -3.11 3.94 11.32
C ALA A 305 -2.67 5.07 10.37
N PHE A 306 -1.91 4.76 9.33
CA PHE A 306 -1.49 5.74 8.34
C PHE A 306 -2.68 6.38 7.62
N LEU A 307 -3.72 5.63 7.24
CA LEU A 307 -4.91 6.19 6.60
C LEU A 307 -5.87 6.86 7.60
N TYR A 308 -6.03 6.29 8.79
CA TYR A 308 -6.96 6.77 9.81
C TYR A 308 -6.46 8.01 10.56
N ARG A 309 -5.15 8.11 10.83
CA ARG A 309 -4.59 9.19 11.66
C ARG A 309 -4.15 10.42 10.87
N THR A 310 -4.20 10.37 9.55
CA THR A 310 -3.82 11.50 8.68
C THR A 310 -5.00 12.17 8.00
N ILE A 311 -6.23 11.69 8.21
CA ILE A 311 -7.44 12.27 7.63
C ILE A 311 -7.96 13.41 8.53
N LEU A 312 -8.32 14.53 7.91
CA LEU A 312 -8.86 15.69 8.61
C LEU A 312 -10.35 15.49 8.95
N PRO A 313 -10.88 16.28 9.91
CA PRO A 313 -12.29 16.30 10.21
C PRO A 313 -13.16 16.49 8.95
N GLY A 314 -14.24 15.71 8.85
CA GLY A 314 -15.13 15.71 7.68
C GLY A 314 -14.71 14.74 6.56
N PHE A 315 -13.64 13.97 6.73
CA PHE A 315 -13.30 12.82 5.86
C PHE A 315 -13.00 13.14 4.38
N GLN A 316 -12.68 14.40 4.07
CA GLN A 316 -12.45 14.87 2.69
C GLN A 316 -10.98 15.07 2.33
N ARG A 317 -10.17 15.44 3.32
CA ARG A 317 -8.77 15.87 3.15
C ARG A 317 -7.84 15.04 4.01
N THR A 318 -6.59 14.98 3.60
CA THR A 318 -5.50 14.42 4.41
C THR A 318 -4.51 15.53 4.80
N VAL A 319 -3.55 15.19 5.66
CA VAL A 319 -2.50 16.10 6.12
C VAL A 319 -1.69 16.75 4.99
N ALA A 320 -1.66 16.12 3.81
CA ALA A 320 -1.05 16.65 2.58
C ALA A 320 0.45 17.04 2.66
N ILE A 321 1.20 16.38 3.54
CA ILE A 321 2.67 16.45 3.62
C ILE A 321 3.30 15.86 2.34
N ALA A 322 4.46 16.41 1.94
CA ALA A 322 5.20 16.05 0.73
C ALA A 322 4.44 16.37 -0.57
N ASP A 323 4.91 15.91 -1.73
CA ASP A 323 4.18 16.07 -2.99
C ASP A 323 2.81 15.39 -2.90
N SER A 324 1.76 16.16 -2.69
CA SER A 324 0.43 15.64 -2.43
C SER A 324 -0.64 16.36 -3.23
N ASN A 325 -1.77 15.67 -3.45
CA ASN A 325 -3.04 16.35 -3.67
C ASN A 325 -3.69 16.68 -2.31
N TYR A 326 -4.95 17.11 -2.31
CA TYR A 326 -5.68 17.39 -1.07
C TYR A 326 -5.96 16.14 -0.21
N ASN A 327 -5.83 14.93 -0.77
CA ASN A 327 -6.24 13.71 -0.08
C ASN A 327 -5.41 12.45 -0.48
N TRP A 328 -5.84 11.73 -1.51
CA TRP A 328 -5.27 10.46 -1.99
C TRP A 328 -5.21 10.44 -3.51
N PHE A 329 -4.15 9.88 -4.12
CA PHE A 329 -4.12 9.72 -5.57
C PHE A 329 -5.00 8.58 -6.06
N TYR A 330 -5.05 7.45 -5.34
CA TYR A 330 -5.84 6.27 -5.74
C TYR A 330 -6.58 5.67 -4.54
N GLY A 331 -7.84 5.28 -4.74
CA GLY A 331 -8.72 4.89 -3.63
C GLY A 331 -8.92 6.07 -2.65
N PRO A 332 -8.91 5.85 -1.33
CA PRO A 332 -8.28 4.73 -0.62
C PRO A 332 -9.26 3.59 -0.27
N GLU A 333 -10.52 3.65 -0.73
CA GLU A 333 -11.56 2.69 -0.35
C GLU A 333 -11.13 1.25 -0.67
N SER A 334 -10.53 1.03 -1.85
CA SER A 334 -9.98 -0.28 -2.24
C SER A 334 -8.92 -0.80 -1.26
N GLN A 335 -8.04 0.07 -0.76
CA GLN A 335 -7.00 -0.28 0.20
C GLN A 335 -7.60 -0.56 1.58
N LEU A 336 -8.63 0.18 1.97
CA LEU A 336 -9.29 0.01 3.26
C LEU A 336 -10.09 -1.28 3.36
N VAL A 337 -10.86 -1.64 2.32
CA VAL A 337 -11.59 -2.92 2.30
C VAL A 337 -10.64 -4.11 2.17
N PHE A 338 -9.49 -3.94 1.50
CA PHE A 338 -8.41 -4.94 1.49
C PHE A 338 -7.85 -5.16 2.90
N LEU A 339 -7.52 -4.08 3.63
CA LEU A 339 -7.07 -4.18 5.01
C LEU A 339 -8.12 -4.84 5.89
N ASP A 340 -9.41 -4.52 5.72
CA ASP A 340 -10.44 -5.13 6.55
C ASP A 340 -10.56 -6.63 6.27
N ARG A 341 -10.66 -7.03 5.00
CA ARG A 341 -10.84 -8.43 4.62
C ARG A 341 -9.66 -9.30 5.03
N TYR A 342 -8.44 -8.83 4.82
CA TYR A 342 -7.24 -9.67 4.92
C TYR A 342 -6.40 -9.43 6.18
N VAL A 343 -6.67 -8.36 6.94
CA VAL A 343 -5.81 -7.94 8.06
C VAL A 343 -6.60 -7.66 9.33
N LEU A 344 -7.48 -6.65 9.34
CA LEU A 344 -8.17 -6.17 10.54
C LEU A 344 -9.34 -7.07 10.94
N ARG A 345 -10.12 -7.51 9.96
CA ARG A 345 -11.29 -8.40 10.08
C ARG A 345 -12.27 -7.97 11.18
N ASN A 346 -12.52 -6.67 11.28
CA ASN A 346 -13.29 -6.09 12.38
C ASN A 346 -14.33 -5.04 11.94
N GLY A 347 -14.39 -4.70 10.64
CA GLY A 347 -15.34 -3.76 10.08
C GLY A 347 -14.86 -2.30 10.03
N SER A 348 -13.69 -1.98 10.58
CA SER A 348 -13.18 -0.61 10.63
C SER A 348 -12.62 -0.10 9.31
N GLY A 349 -12.09 -0.99 8.47
CA GLY A 349 -11.68 -0.62 7.12
C GLY A 349 -12.89 -0.28 6.25
N ASN A 350 -13.90 -1.16 6.26
CA ASN A 350 -15.17 -0.96 5.56
C ASN A 350 -15.86 0.33 6.01
N TRP A 351 -15.93 0.57 7.33
CA TRP A 351 -16.50 1.80 7.89
C TRP A 351 -15.79 3.07 7.41
N LEU A 352 -14.45 3.09 7.40
CA LEU A 352 -13.72 4.27 6.95
C LEU A 352 -13.87 4.47 5.43
N ALA A 353 -13.90 3.39 4.65
CA ALA A 353 -14.17 3.44 3.22
C ALA A 353 -15.55 4.06 2.92
N ASP A 354 -16.59 3.63 3.65
CA ASP A 354 -17.94 4.17 3.54
C ASP A 354 -18.00 5.66 3.86
N LEU A 355 -17.37 6.09 4.96
CA LEU A 355 -17.35 7.50 5.35
C LEU A 355 -16.61 8.37 4.33
N ILE A 356 -15.46 7.93 3.85
CA ILE A 356 -14.72 8.66 2.80
C ILE A 356 -15.58 8.76 1.55
N HIS A 357 -16.18 7.65 1.12
CA HIS A 357 -17.04 7.64 -0.06
C HIS A 357 -18.19 8.64 0.06
N GLN A 358 -18.92 8.61 1.18
CA GLN A 358 -20.07 9.50 1.45
C GLN A 358 -19.69 10.99 1.46
N ASN A 359 -18.45 11.31 1.85
CA ASN A 359 -17.99 12.68 1.99
C ASN A 359 -17.16 13.18 0.81
N ARG A 360 -16.90 12.38 -0.22
CA ARG A 360 -16.08 12.79 -1.37
C ARG A 360 -16.58 14.09 -2.01
N VAL A 361 -15.64 15.00 -2.29
CA VAL A 361 -15.90 16.25 -3.00
C VAL A 361 -16.27 15.97 -4.47
N ILE A 362 -17.44 16.44 -4.90
CA ILE A 362 -17.95 16.26 -6.27
C ILE A 362 -17.33 17.29 -7.23
N GLU A 363 -17.18 18.53 -6.78
CA GLU A 363 -16.64 19.66 -7.55
C GLU A 363 -15.78 20.56 -6.66
N GLY A 364 -14.66 21.06 -7.18
CA GLY A 364 -13.76 21.98 -6.47
C GLY A 364 -12.54 21.31 -5.81
N PRO A 365 -11.84 22.02 -4.91
CA PRO A 365 -10.66 21.52 -4.19
C PRO A 365 -10.91 20.17 -3.51
N GLY A 366 -10.07 19.18 -3.81
CA GLY A 366 -10.21 17.81 -3.29
C GLY A 366 -11.00 16.85 -4.17
N GLN A 367 -11.57 17.32 -5.29
CA GLN A 367 -12.12 16.44 -6.31
C GLN A 367 -11.03 15.51 -6.88
N ALA A 368 -11.35 14.22 -6.96
CA ALA A 368 -10.45 13.24 -7.54
C ALA A 368 -10.23 13.51 -9.06
N GLY A 369 -8.97 13.47 -9.50
CA GLY A 369 -8.62 13.74 -10.90
C GLY A 369 -9.30 12.78 -11.87
N LYS A 370 -9.71 13.28 -13.05
CA LYS A 370 -10.38 12.49 -14.10
C LYS A 370 -9.61 11.22 -14.48
N GLY A 371 -8.27 11.29 -14.43
CA GLY A 371 -7.39 10.15 -14.75
C GLY A 371 -7.31 9.07 -13.68
N GLN A 372 -7.70 9.35 -12.44
CA GLN A 372 -7.39 8.50 -11.27
C GLN A 372 -8.64 7.99 -10.56
N ARG A 373 -9.73 8.78 -10.57
CA ARG A 373 -10.95 8.56 -9.76
C ARG A 373 -11.65 7.20 -9.89
N TRP A 374 -11.46 6.48 -11.00
CA TRP A 374 -12.09 5.19 -11.24
C TRP A 374 -11.12 4.01 -11.22
N CYS A 375 -9.83 4.28 -11.07
CA CYS A 375 -8.76 3.29 -11.25
C CYS A 375 -8.94 2.04 -10.37
N THR A 376 -9.36 2.21 -9.11
CA THR A 376 -9.41 1.13 -8.10
C THR A 376 -10.82 0.60 -7.82
N LEU A 377 -11.84 1.02 -8.57
CA LEU A 377 -13.23 0.58 -8.32
C LEU A 377 -13.40 -0.94 -8.51
N HIS A 378 -12.67 -1.53 -9.45
CA HIS A 378 -12.71 -2.97 -9.71
C HIS A 378 -12.09 -3.77 -8.56
N THR A 379 -10.93 -3.38 -8.04
CA THR A 379 -10.30 -4.04 -6.88
C THR A 379 -11.06 -3.81 -5.59
N GLU A 380 -11.66 -2.62 -5.40
CA GLU A 380 -12.55 -2.36 -4.27
C GLU A 380 -13.72 -3.35 -4.24
N PHE A 381 -14.39 -3.54 -5.39
CA PHE A 381 -15.48 -4.50 -5.51
C PHE A 381 -15.02 -5.94 -5.23
N ILE A 382 -13.85 -6.34 -5.73
CA ILE A 382 -13.34 -7.71 -5.57
C ILE A 382 -12.93 -7.99 -4.12
N TRP A 383 -12.35 -7.00 -3.43
CA TRP A 383 -11.76 -7.20 -2.11
C TRP A 383 -12.70 -6.86 -0.95
N PHE A 384 -13.88 -6.29 -1.20
CA PHE A 384 -14.87 -6.10 -0.16
C PHE A 384 -15.34 -7.44 0.42
N ASP A 385 -15.49 -7.48 1.74
CA ASP A 385 -16.10 -8.60 2.45
C ASP A 385 -17.38 -8.11 3.14
N PRO A 386 -18.56 -8.49 2.62
CA PRO A 386 -19.84 -8.05 3.18
C PRO A 386 -20.20 -8.70 4.51
N SER A 387 -19.46 -9.74 4.93
CA SER A 387 -19.66 -10.35 6.26
C SER A 387 -19.10 -9.49 7.39
N LEU A 388 -18.18 -8.57 7.07
CA LEU A 388 -17.58 -7.61 7.99
C LEU A 388 -18.43 -6.33 8.04
N MET A 389 -19.38 -6.31 8.99
CA MET A 389 -20.25 -5.15 9.21
C MET A 389 -19.43 -3.88 9.51
N PRO A 390 -19.66 -2.75 8.80
CA PRO A 390 -18.98 -1.49 9.06
C PRO A 390 -19.08 -1.08 10.52
N LYS A 391 -17.92 -0.93 11.19
CA LYS A 391 -17.83 -0.57 12.60
C LYS A 391 -16.68 0.42 12.85
N PRO A 392 -16.95 1.59 13.45
CA PRO A 392 -15.88 2.54 13.79
C PRO A 392 -14.84 1.93 14.74
N PRO A 393 -13.57 2.35 14.66
CA PRO A 393 -12.59 2.13 15.71
C PRO A 393 -13.13 2.58 17.08
N SER A 394 -12.68 1.93 18.15
CA SER A 394 -13.20 2.18 19.51
C SER A 394 -12.98 3.61 20.03
N ASP A 395 -12.02 4.33 19.45
CA ASP A 395 -11.65 5.69 19.82
C ASP A 395 -12.23 6.75 18.87
N PHE A 396 -13.05 6.36 17.88
CA PHE A 396 -13.73 7.30 16.99
C PHE A 396 -14.58 8.31 17.78
N GLY A 397 -14.56 9.57 17.34
CA GLY A 397 -15.25 10.68 18.00
C GLY A 397 -14.46 11.30 19.16
N THR A 398 -13.30 10.74 19.52
CA THR A 398 -12.40 11.33 20.50
C THR A 398 -11.14 11.88 19.81
N SER A 399 -10.71 13.08 20.19
CA SER A 399 -9.44 13.60 19.69
C SER A 399 -8.30 12.78 20.27
N GLN A 400 -7.47 12.21 19.41
CA GLN A 400 -6.33 11.37 19.81
C GLN A 400 -5.04 11.93 19.25
N LEU A 401 -3.99 11.93 20.07
CA LEU A 401 -2.62 12.20 19.64
C LEU A 401 -1.98 10.92 19.09
N HIS A 402 -1.38 11.00 17.90
CA HIS A 402 -0.65 9.90 17.29
C HIS A 402 0.73 10.39 16.81
N TYR A 403 1.76 9.57 17.00
CA TYR A 403 3.11 9.84 16.52
C TYR A 403 3.56 8.68 15.63
N PHE A 404 3.86 9.00 14.38
CA PHE A 404 4.51 8.13 13.41
C PHE A 404 6.03 8.24 13.60
N GLU A 405 6.62 7.32 14.35
CA GLU A 405 8.02 7.41 14.74
C GLU A 405 9.02 7.18 13.62
N ASP A 406 8.63 6.47 12.56
CA ASP A 406 9.44 6.31 11.37
C ASP A 406 9.34 7.56 10.49
N TRP A 407 8.11 8.01 10.22
CA TRP A 407 7.86 9.18 9.37
C TRP A 407 8.32 10.50 10.00
N GLY A 408 8.32 10.57 11.33
CA GLY A 408 8.59 11.79 12.09
C GLY A 408 7.42 12.78 12.09
N VAL A 409 6.18 12.27 12.05
CA VAL A 409 4.96 13.09 11.99
C VAL A 409 4.08 12.84 13.20
N VAL A 410 3.62 13.92 13.83
CA VAL A 410 2.62 13.90 14.89
C VAL A 410 1.30 14.41 14.32
N THR A 411 0.19 13.75 14.63
CA THR A 411 -1.16 14.22 14.33
C THR A 411 -2.03 14.22 15.58
N TYR A 412 -3.00 15.12 15.64
CA TYR A 412 -4.00 15.21 16.70
C TYR A 412 -5.37 15.50 16.11
N GLY A 413 -6.40 14.81 16.60
CA GLY A 413 -7.80 15.05 16.21
C GLY A 413 -8.16 14.62 14.79
N SER A 414 -7.48 13.60 14.27
CA SER A 414 -7.79 12.96 12.99
C SER A 414 -9.12 12.21 13.02
N ALA A 415 -9.74 12.03 11.84
CA ALA A 415 -10.94 11.20 11.65
C ALA A 415 -12.13 11.56 12.56
N LEU A 416 -12.33 12.85 12.78
CA LEU A 416 -13.51 13.38 13.47
C LEU A 416 -14.58 13.83 12.45
N PRO A 417 -15.86 13.90 12.86
CA PRO A 417 -16.83 14.70 12.11
C PRO A 417 -16.39 16.16 12.02
N ALA A 418 -16.76 16.88 10.95
CA ALA A 418 -16.57 18.33 10.91
C ALA A 418 -17.60 18.99 11.84
N ASP A 419 -17.13 19.57 12.94
CA ASP A 419 -17.97 20.25 13.93
C ASP A 419 -17.14 21.28 14.72
N THR A 420 -17.83 22.14 15.48
CA THR A 420 -17.22 23.08 16.40
C THR A 420 -16.34 22.35 17.41
N ASN A 421 -15.14 22.87 17.65
CA ASN A 421 -14.09 22.28 18.51
C ASN A 421 -13.57 20.90 18.07
N HIS A 422 -13.98 20.37 16.93
CA HIS A 422 -13.30 19.21 16.32
C HIS A 422 -12.10 19.70 15.51
N THR A 423 -10.94 19.73 16.17
CA THR A 423 -9.74 20.35 15.64
C THR A 423 -8.74 19.32 15.18
N PHE A 424 -8.13 19.57 14.02
CA PHE A 424 -6.95 18.83 13.58
C PHE A 424 -5.68 19.68 13.69
N MET A 425 -4.60 19.03 14.08
CA MET A 425 -3.25 19.61 14.09
C MET A 425 -2.25 18.54 13.65
N SER A 426 -1.25 18.93 12.86
CA SER A 426 -0.11 18.07 12.54
C SER A 426 1.21 18.79 12.74
N PHE A 427 2.29 18.04 12.93
CA PHE A 427 3.66 18.55 13.01
C PHE A 427 4.62 17.52 12.42
N LYS A 428 5.57 17.94 11.56
CA LYS A 428 6.61 17.05 11.01
C LYS A 428 7.99 17.55 11.40
N SER A 429 8.80 16.64 11.95
CA SER A 429 10.24 16.84 12.12
C SER A 429 10.91 15.46 12.24
N GLY A 430 11.42 14.95 11.12
CA GLY A 430 11.87 13.58 10.97
C GLY A 430 13.11 13.43 10.09
N LYS A 431 13.60 12.20 9.99
CA LYS A 431 14.72 11.84 9.10
C LYS A 431 14.25 11.79 7.65
N LEU A 432 15.12 12.23 6.72
CA LEU A 432 14.87 12.07 5.29
C LEU A 432 14.63 10.61 4.92
N GLY A 433 13.60 10.34 4.12
CA GLY A 433 13.17 8.99 3.75
C GLY A 433 12.45 8.23 4.87
N GLY A 434 12.20 8.85 6.02
CA GLY A 434 11.80 8.16 7.24
C GLY A 434 13.00 7.48 7.94
N ARG A 435 12.81 7.13 9.21
CA ARG A 435 13.88 6.57 10.06
C ARG A 435 14.46 5.29 9.48
N ALA A 436 13.64 4.39 8.94
CA ALA A 436 14.07 3.13 8.35
C ALA A 436 15.07 3.34 7.21
N ILE A 437 14.68 4.10 6.17
CA ILE A 437 15.54 4.34 5.01
C ILE A 437 16.80 5.09 5.44
N PHE A 438 16.66 6.12 6.26
CA PHE A 438 17.79 6.90 6.75
C PHE A 438 18.79 6.01 7.48
N ASP A 439 18.35 5.21 8.45
CA ASP A 439 19.22 4.34 9.23
C ASP A 439 19.80 3.21 8.39
N ILE A 440 19.06 2.65 7.43
CA ILE A 440 19.58 1.65 6.47
C ILE A 440 20.76 2.23 5.69
N VAL A 441 20.63 3.46 5.17
CA VAL A 441 21.69 4.14 4.43
C VAL A 441 22.89 4.47 5.33
N HIS A 442 22.65 5.14 6.46
CA HIS A 442 23.72 5.70 7.29
C HIS A 442 24.41 4.65 8.16
N ARG A 443 23.72 3.57 8.53
CA ARG A 443 24.31 2.43 9.26
C ARG A 443 24.77 1.31 8.33
N ASN A 444 24.61 1.49 7.00
CA ASN A 444 25.01 0.54 5.98
C ASN A 444 24.41 -0.87 6.24
N LYS A 445 23.09 -0.91 6.50
CA LYS A 445 22.31 -2.15 6.63
C LYS A 445 22.06 -2.76 5.24
N TYR A 446 21.78 -4.05 5.19
CA TYR A 446 21.41 -4.79 3.98
C TYR A 446 22.47 -4.64 2.87
N LYS A 447 23.76 -4.78 3.23
CA LYS A 447 24.93 -4.45 2.40
C LYS A 447 24.96 -5.15 1.04
N GLU A 448 24.32 -6.31 0.95
CA GLU A 448 24.19 -7.07 -0.28
C GLU A 448 23.29 -6.35 -1.28
N TRP A 449 22.31 -5.55 -0.85
CA TRP A 449 21.36 -4.90 -1.75
C TRP A 449 21.54 -3.38 -1.83
N ILE A 450 21.97 -2.76 -0.73
CA ILE A 450 21.96 -1.31 -0.55
C ILE A 450 23.37 -0.73 -0.67
N LYS A 451 23.50 0.29 -1.52
CA LYS A 451 24.71 1.09 -1.78
C LYS A 451 24.40 2.57 -1.57
N GLY A 452 23.96 2.90 -0.35
CA GLY A 452 23.57 4.25 0.05
C GLY A 452 22.29 4.76 -0.63
N TRP A 453 22.15 6.08 -0.72
CA TRP A 453 20.97 6.77 -1.27
C TRP A 453 20.61 6.43 -2.72
N ARG A 454 21.53 5.84 -3.47
CA ARG A 454 21.28 5.32 -4.82
C ARG A 454 20.08 4.36 -4.86
N ASN A 455 19.87 3.59 -3.80
CA ASN A 455 18.84 2.55 -3.72
C ASN A 455 17.51 3.05 -3.15
N PHE A 456 17.36 4.36 -2.94
CA PHE A 456 16.12 4.99 -2.49
C PHE A 456 15.89 6.28 -3.29
N ASN A 457 14.68 6.85 -3.20
CA ASN A 457 14.38 8.11 -3.87
C ASN A 457 13.49 9.00 -2.99
N ALA A 458 14.10 9.96 -2.29
CA ALA A 458 13.40 10.93 -1.47
C ALA A 458 12.98 12.19 -2.25
N GLY A 459 12.85 12.10 -3.58
CA GLY A 459 12.61 13.25 -4.43
C GLY A 459 11.25 13.92 -4.22
N HIS A 460 10.24 13.17 -3.78
CA HIS A 460 8.88 13.67 -3.52
C HIS A 460 8.71 14.31 -2.14
N GLU A 461 9.68 14.15 -1.23
CA GLU A 461 9.68 14.90 0.02
C GLU A 461 9.92 16.40 -0.20
N HIS A 462 9.62 17.20 0.82
CA HIS A 462 9.79 18.65 0.83
C HIS A 462 10.87 19.10 1.84
N PRO A 463 11.45 20.29 1.67
CA PRO A 463 12.25 20.95 2.69
C PRO A 463 11.36 21.52 3.82
N ASP A 464 10.72 20.61 4.56
CA ASP A 464 9.56 20.87 5.43
C ASP A 464 9.79 20.52 6.91
N GLN A 465 11.04 20.30 7.34
CA GLN A 465 11.29 19.93 8.73
C GLN A 465 10.86 21.08 9.68
N ASN A 466 10.21 20.72 10.79
CA ASN A 466 9.46 21.62 11.69
C ASN A 466 8.22 22.29 11.06
N THR A 467 7.65 21.80 9.94
CA THR A 467 6.34 22.26 9.44
C THR A 467 5.20 21.79 10.36
N PHE A 468 4.06 22.48 10.28
CA PHE A 468 2.84 22.12 10.98
C PHE A 468 1.60 22.52 10.17
N THR A 469 0.47 21.88 10.46
CA THR A 469 -0.85 22.31 9.97
C THR A 469 -1.82 22.47 11.12
N PHE A 470 -2.84 23.31 10.92
CA PHE A 470 -3.87 23.58 11.93
C PHE A 470 -5.22 23.84 11.27
N ALA A 471 -6.21 23.00 11.61
CA ALA A 471 -7.58 23.10 11.14
C ALA A 471 -8.56 23.11 12.32
N PRO A 472 -8.70 24.26 13.02
CA PRO A 472 -9.67 24.43 14.10
C PRO A 472 -11.11 24.27 13.57
N ASN A 473 -11.95 23.56 14.31
CA ASN A 473 -13.33 23.21 13.90
C ASN A 473 -13.42 22.43 12.57
N GLY A 474 -12.33 21.80 12.14
CA GLY A 474 -12.22 21.14 10.84
C GLY A 474 -12.01 22.09 9.66
N VAL A 475 -11.93 23.41 9.89
CA VAL A 475 -11.70 24.40 8.84
C VAL A 475 -10.20 24.59 8.62
N PRO A 476 -9.65 24.30 7.42
CA PRO A 476 -8.22 24.42 7.15
C PRO A 476 -7.73 25.88 7.26
N PHE A 477 -7.03 26.21 8.36
CA PHE A 477 -6.49 27.55 8.60
C PHE A 477 -5.04 27.66 8.15
N ILE A 478 -4.15 26.85 8.74
CA ILE A 478 -2.75 26.71 8.31
C ILE A 478 -2.62 25.36 7.62
N THR A 479 -2.28 25.36 6.33
CA THR A 479 -2.31 24.16 5.46
C THR A 479 -0.95 23.89 4.84
N GLU A 480 -0.74 22.67 4.35
CA GLU A 480 0.36 22.40 3.42
C GLU A 480 0.08 22.99 2.03
N ALA A 481 1.14 23.20 1.24
CA ALA A 481 1.03 23.84 -0.08
C ALA A 481 0.80 22.86 -1.24
N LEU A 482 0.63 21.56 -0.97
CA LEU A 482 0.42 20.50 -1.96
C LEU A 482 1.65 20.26 -2.87
N TYR A 483 1.46 19.56 -3.97
CA TYR A 483 2.51 19.27 -4.96
C TYR A 483 3.03 20.57 -5.61
N GLY A 484 4.26 20.94 -5.26
CA GLY A 484 4.94 22.11 -5.81
C GLY A 484 6.47 21.97 -5.92
N PRO A 485 7.13 23.08 -6.31
CA PRO A 485 8.59 23.19 -6.28
C PRO A 485 9.18 22.92 -4.89
N LYS A 486 10.42 22.45 -4.85
CA LYS A 486 11.08 21.99 -3.62
C LYS A 486 11.76 23.14 -2.88
N TYR A 487 10.94 24.09 -2.44
CA TYR A 487 11.35 25.33 -1.77
C TYR A 487 10.93 25.36 -0.30
N THR A 488 11.83 25.78 0.59
CA THR A 488 11.54 25.88 2.03
C THR A 488 10.41 26.87 2.30
N LEU A 489 10.36 27.95 1.50
CA LEU A 489 9.33 28.99 1.62
C LEU A 489 7.92 28.56 1.20
N LEU A 490 7.77 27.35 0.66
CA LEU A 490 6.47 26.76 0.32
C LEU A 490 5.94 25.83 1.42
N ASN A 491 6.66 25.73 2.54
CA ASN A 491 6.28 24.94 3.70
C ASN A 491 6.07 25.90 4.88
N ASN A 492 5.36 25.45 5.92
CA ASN A 492 5.17 26.25 7.13
C ASN A 492 6.43 26.26 8.00
N ALA A 493 7.58 26.64 7.43
CA ALA A 493 8.93 26.52 7.97
C ALA A 493 9.64 27.89 8.02
N VAL A 494 10.93 27.89 8.43
CA VAL A 494 11.73 29.11 8.61
C VAL A 494 12.88 29.16 7.61
N LEU A 495 13.16 30.35 7.07
CA LEU A 495 14.39 30.68 6.35
C LEU A 495 15.24 31.61 7.22
N PHE A 496 16.57 31.51 7.07
CA PHE A 496 17.53 32.34 7.81
C PHE A 496 18.25 33.29 6.86
N GLY A 497 18.43 34.54 7.28
CA GLY A 497 19.19 35.51 6.50
C GLY A 497 20.66 35.14 6.51
N SER A 498 21.24 34.81 5.36
CA SER A 498 22.67 34.50 5.22
C SER A 498 23.15 34.52 3.76
N ALA A 499 24.45 34.78 3.57
CA ALA A 499 25.11 34.74 2.28
C ALA A 499 25.61 33.34 1.87
N VAL A 500 25.05 32.26 2.45
CA VAL A 500 25.44 30.87 2.14
C VAL A 500 25.30 30.60 0.64
N SER A 501 26.37 30.06 0.06
CA SER A 501 26.41 29.72 -1.36
C SER A 501 25.41 28.62 -1.71
N GLY A 502 24.78 28.71 -2.89
CA GLY A 502 23.82 27.71 -3.37
C GLY A 502 22.37 27.87 -2.86
N SER A 503 22.07 28.89 -2.06
CA SER A 503 20.69 29.22 -1.64
C SER A 503 19.83 29.70 -2.80
N CYS A 504 18.57 29.24 -2.91
CA CYS A 504 17.69 29.62 -4.01
C CYS A 504 17.21 31.08 -3.93
N PHE A 505 17.02 31.61 -2.72
CA PHE A 505 16.32 32.88 -2.48
C PHE A 505 17.18 33.90 -1.73
N LYS A 506 18.37 34.22 -2.24
CA LYS A 506 19.27 35.21 -1.62
C LYS A 506 18.53 36.51 -1.25
N PRO A 507 18.73 37.07 -0.04
CA PRO A 507 19.73 36.71 0.98
C PRO A 507 19.26 35.63 1.98
N TRP A 508 18.23 34.85 1.64
CA TRP A 508 17.67 33.82 2.52
C TRP A 508 18.24 32.43 2.19
N ALA A 509 18.55 31.68 3.24
CA ALA A 509 18.93 30.28 3.19
C ALA A 509 17.82 29.42 3.83
N GLY A 510 17.31 28.48 3.06
CA GLY A 510 16.35 27.46 3.50
C GLY A 510 17.04 26.20 4.05
N GLN A 511 16.30 25.09 4.07
CA GLN A 511 16.82 23.79 4.44
C GLN A 511 17.75 23.23 3.35
N VAL A 512 18.68 22.35 3.74
CA VAL A 512 19.74 21.85 2.85
C VAL A 512 19.26 21.01 1.68
N THR A 513 18.02 20.51 1.74
CA THR A 513 17.38 19.71 0.69
C THR A 513 16.72 20.55 -0.41
N GLU A 514 16.67 21.87 -0.26
CA GLU A 514 16.07 22.80 -1.21
C GLU A 514 16.69 22.69 -2.62
N ALA A 515 15.85 22.65 -3.65
CA ALA A 515 16.27 22.50 -5.04
C ALA A 515 15.70 23.61 -5.94
N CYS A 516 16.56 24.41 -6.57
CA CYS A 516 16.16 25.60 -7.35
C CYS A 516 15.93 25.28 -8.83
N ASP A 517 16.58 24.24 -9.33
CA ASP A 517 16.75 23.88 -10.73
C ASP A 517 16.21 22.48 -11.06
N SER A 518 15.50 21.87 -10.09
CA SER A 518 14.99 20.52 -10.18
C SER A 518 13.56 20.44 -9.64
N LYS A 519 12.75 19.57 -10.24
CA LYS A 519 11.44 19.18 -9.68
C LYS A 519 11.56 18.27 -8.45
N TRP A 520 12.73 17.61 -8.32
CA TRP A 520 13.06 16.67 -7.27
C TRP A 520 13.87 17.33 -6.16
N LEU A 521 13.60 16.91 -4.92
CA LEU A 521 14.35 17.32 -3.74
C LEU A 521 15.84 16.96 -3.88
N LYS A 522 16.76 17.74 -3.29
CA LYS A 522 18.14 17.29 -3.10
C LYS A 522 18.17 16.30 -1.94
N TYR A 523 18.67 15.09 -2.19
CA TYR A 523 18.76 14.05 -1.15
C TYR A 523 19.94 13.09 -1.29
N LYS A 524 20.60 13.01 -2.45
CA LYS A 524 21.58 11.94 -2.72
C LYS A 524 22.96 12.15 -2.09
N VAL A 525 23.40 13.39 -1.91
CA VAL A 525 24.80 13.71 -1.57
C VAL A 525 24.93 14.89 -0.60
N GLY A 526 26.05 14.94 0.12
CA GLY A 526 26.42 16.04 1.01
C GLY A 526 25.41 16.26 2.14
N LEU A 527 25.32 17.49 2.63
CA LEU A 527 24.44 17.86 3.75
C LEU A 527 22.98 17.46 3.54
N ALA A 528 22.51 17.46 2.29
CA ALA A 528 21.15 17.07 1.95
C ALA A 528 20.87 15.58 2.25
N ALA A 529 21.87 14.71 2.07
CA ALA A 529 21.76 13.29 2.37
C ALA A 529 21.72 12.99 3.88
N ASP A 530 22.33 13.87 4.69
CA ASP A 530 22.43 13.74 6.15
C ASP A 530 21.32 14.53 6.89
N THR A 531 20.35 15.10 6.16
CA THR A 531 19.32 15.96 6.77
C THR A 531 18.41 15.16 7.70
N GLN A 532 18.10 15.74 8.86
CA GLN A 532 17.13 15.17 9.79
C GLN A 532 16.53 16.27 10.68
N GLY A 533 15.21 16.26 10.80
CA GLY A 533 14.50 16.83 11.94
C GLY A 533 14.29 15.77 13.03
N ARG A 534 13.79 16.20 14.19
CA ARG A 534 13.40 15.29 15.26
C ARG A 534 12.25 15.85 16.09
N VAL A 535 11.21 15.05 16.31
CA VAL A 535 10.21 15.29 17.35
C VAL A 535 10.85 14.95 18.71
N GLU A 536 11.02 15.95 19.58
CA GLU A 536 11.58 15.75 20.92
C GLU A 536 10.51 15.37 21.95
N ALA A 537 9.28 15.85 21.77
CA ALA A 537 8.15 15.58 22.64
C ALA A 537 6.85 15.69 21.86
N ALA A 538 5.90 14.80 22.18
CA ALA A 538 4.51 14.87 21.77
C ALA A 538 3.66 14.33 22.91
N MET A 539 2.87 15.18 23.56
CA MET A 539 2.16 14.84 24.78
C MET A 539 0.77 15.47 24.82
N GLU A 540 -0.24 14.68 25.19
CA GLU A 540 -1.57 15.17 25.52
C GLU A 540 -1.78 15.13 27.04
N ARG A 541 -2.24 16.23 27.62
CA ARG A 541 -2.58 16.32 29.05
C ARG A 541 -3.83 17.17 29.23
N GLN A 542 -4.89 16.55 29.75
CA GLN A 542 -6.12 17.23 30.17
C GLN A 542 -6.73 18.11 29.06
N GLY A 543 -6.76 17.60 27.82
CA GLY A 543 -7.29 18.31 26.65
C GLY A 543 -6.33 19.30 25.98
N MET A 544 -5.12 19.51 26.53
CA MET A 544 -4.06 20.29 25.89
C MET A 544 -3.03 19.38 25.24
N VAL A 545 -2.44 19.84 24.13
CA VAL A 545 -1.41 19.11 23.39
C VAL A 545 -0.14 19.93 23.33
N PHE A 546 0.98 19.34 23.72
CA PHE A 546 2.31 19.93 23.59
C PHE A 546 3.16 19.11 22.63
N ILE A 547 3.78 19.77 21.65
CA ILE A 547 4.72 19.18 20.70
C ILE A 547 5.97 20.06 20.65
N ARG A 548 7.16 19.43 20.66
CA ARG A 548 8.44 20.11 20.41
C ARG A 548 9.19 19.37 19.32
N GLY A 549 9.70 20.10 18.33
CA GLY A 549 10.67 19.58 17.37
C GLY A 549 11.98 20.37 17.36
N GLU A 550 13.06 19.69 17.03
CA GLU A 550 14.40 20.25 16.81
C GLU A 550 14.73 20.17 15.31
N GLY A 551 14.99 21.32 14.71
CA GLY A 551 15.14 21.46 13.25
C GLY A 551 16.56 21.80 12.81
N ARG A 552 17.53 22.04 13.70
CA ARG A 552 18.88 22.49 13.36
C ARG A 552 19.53 21.68 12.23
N SER A 553 19.45 20.35 12.32
CA SER A 553 20.12 19.43 11.38
C SER A 553 19.52 19.44 9.97
N ALA A 554 18.41 20.16 9.75
CA ALA A 554 17.88 20.42 8.42
C ALA A 554 18.51 21.65 7.73
N TYR A 555 19.34 22.42 8.43
CA TYR A 555 19.93 23.66 7.92
C TYR A 555 21.46 23.55 7.81
N ASN A 556 22.05 24.41 6.97
CA ASN A 556 23.49 24.41 6.76
C ASN A 556 24.23 24.79 8.06
N PRO A 557 25.21 23.97 8.53
CA PRO A 557 26.02 24.27 9.71
C PRO A 557 26.74 25.63 9.67
N GLU A 558 27.01 26.19 8.49
CA GLU A 558 27.61 27.52 8.32
C GLU A 558 26.75 28.66 8.89
N LEU A 559 25.44 28.43 9.09
CA LEU A 559 24.56 29.36 9.80
C LEU A 559 24.88 29.45 11.30
N LYS A 560 25.63 28.48 11.84
CA LYS A 560 26.00 28.36 13.26
C LYS A 560 24.82 28.55 14.20
N ILE A 561 23.73 27.87 13.85
CA ILE A 561 22.55 27.72 14.71
C ILE A 561 22.85 26.54 15.63
N ARG A 562 22.82 26.79 16.93
CA ARG A 562 23.08 25.80 17.97
C ARG A 562 21.84 24.96 18.29
N ASN A 563 20.68 25.60 18.30
CA ASN A 563 19.36 24.97 18.41
C ASN A 563 18.33 25.73 17.60
N PHE A 564 17.42 24.99 16.98
CA PHE A 564 16.19 25.53 16.42
C PHE A 564 15.01 24.68 16.91
N GLN A 565 14.43 25.10 18.03
CA GLN A 565 13.27 24.45 18.61
C GLN A 565 11.99 25.14 18.14
N ARG A 566 11.04 24.35 17.67
CA ARG A 566 9.65 24.78 17.45
C ARG A 566 8.74 24.09 18.44
N ASN A 567 7.94 24.87 19.16
CA ASN A 567 7.06 24.40 20.22
C ASN A 567 5.61 24.71 19.83
N LEU A 568 4.75 23.71 19.79
CA LEU A 568 3.30 23.87 19.62
C LEU A 568 2.62 23.52 20.92
N LEU A 569 1.68 24.37 21.34
CA LEU A 569 0.86 24.15 22.52
C LEU A 569 -0.60 24.49 22.18
N LEU A 570 -1.41 23.46 21.96
CA LEU A 570 -2.84 23.59 21.78
C LEU A 570 -3.48 23.80 23.17
N LEU A 571 -3.88 25.04 23.45
CA LEU A 571 -4.43 25.46 24.74
C LEU A 571 -5.93 25.18 24.84
N HIS A 572 -6.61 25.34 23.71
CA HIS A 572 -8.03 25.07 23.49
C HIS A 572 -8.17 24.56 22.04
N PRO A 573 -9.20 23.78 21.67
CA PRO A 573 -9.37 23.31 20.28
C PRO A 573 -9.28 24.43 19.23
N GLN A 574 -9.69 25.64 19.58
CA GLN A 574 -9.61 26.82 18.71
C GLN A 574 -8.49 27.80 19.08
N LEU A 575 -7.51 27.44 19.91
CA LEU A 575 -6.41 28.31 20.31
C LEU A 575 -5.08 27.55 20.38
N LEU A 576 -4.23 27.77 19.38
CA LEU A 576 -2.89 27.22 19.29
C LEU A 576 -1.85 28.31 19.54
N LEU A 577 -0.91 28.02 20.43
CA LEU A 577 0.30 28.81 20.64
C LEU A 577 1.49 28.09 19.98
N LEU A 578 2.25 28.80 19.14
CA LEU A 578 3.52 28.35 18.60
C LEU A 578 4.64 29.23 19.14
N VAL A 579 5.76 28.65 19.55
CA VAL A 579 6.98 29.38 19.95
C VAL A 579 8.19 28.80 19.24
N ASP A 580 8.80 29.62 18.39
CA ASP A 580 10.12 29.34 17.81
C ASP A 580 11.20 29.87 18.75
N HIS A 581 12.18 29.02 19.07
CA HIS A 581 13.37 29.35 19.84
C HIS A 581 14.62 29.04 19.02
N ILE A 582 15.40 30.08 18.74
CA ILE A 582 16.64 30.01 17.96
C ILE A 582 17.78 30.38 18.90
N HIS A 583 18.73 29.46 19.07
CA HIS A 583 19.99 29.70 19.79
C HIS A 583 21.12 29.79 18.77
N LEU A 584 21.85 30.90 18.77
CA LEU A 584 22.98 31.14 17.87
C LEU A 584 24.32 30.95 18.57
N ASP A 585 25.30 30.45 17.83
CA ASP A 585 26.70 30.53 18.26
C ASP A 585 27.20 32.00 18.20
N PRO A 586 28.20 32.39 19.02
CA PRO A 586 28.70 33.78 19.12
C PRO A 586 29.10 34.42 17.77
N ASP A 587 29.59 33.60 16.85
CA ASP A 587 30.12 33.99 15.55
C ASP A 587 29.20 33.58 14.39
N SER A 588 27.92 33.33 14.69
CA SER A 588 26.89 33.08 13.68
C SER A 588 26.80 34.25 12.69
N PRO A 589 26.68 34.01 11.38
CA PRO A 589 26.47 35.06 10.39
C PRO A 589 25.01 35.50 10.27
N THR A 590 24.04 34.75 10.81
CA THR A 590 22.63 35.05 10.60
C THR A 590 22.15 36.19 11.51
N ARG A 591 21.29 37.07 10.96
CA ARG A 591 20.78 38.27 11.65
C ARG A 591 19.27 38.40 11.59
N ALA A 592 18.60 37.53 10.83
CA ALA A 592 17.15 37.56 10.67
C ALA A 592 16.62 36.16 10.37
N MET A 593 15.37 35.92 10.77
CA MET A 593 14.58 34.75 10.38
C MET A 593 13.33 35.21 9.64
N SER A 594 12.81 34.35 8.76
CA SER A 594 11.57 34.56 8.02
C SER A 594 10.74 33.29 8.10
N ALA A 595 9.62 33.35 8.83
CA ALA A 595 8.70 32.24 9.03
C ALA A 595 7.53 32.33 8.05
N PHE A 596 7.20 31.22 7.38
CA PHE A 596 6.12 31.12 6.41
C PHE A 596 4.92 30.37 6.99
N PHE A 597 3.71 30.81 6.63
CA PHE A 597 2.44 30.19 7.01
C PHE A 597 1.50 30.20 5.80
N HIS A 598 0.95 29.05 5.43
CA HIS A 598 0.24 28.86 4.17
C HIS A 598 -1.25 28.60 4.37
N ASN A 599 -2.04 29.02 3.37
CA ASN A 599 -3.39 28.55 3.15
C ASN A 599 -3.60 28.38 1.65
N THR A 600 -3.83 27.13 1.22
CA THR A 600 -3.86 26.79 -0.20
C THR A 600 -5.06 27.38 -0.94
N GLU A 601 -6.12 27.76 -0.23
CA GLU A 601 -7.39 28.19 -0.84
C GLU A 601 -7.73 29.64 -0.53
N LEU A 602 -7.61 30.06 0.73
CA LEU A 602 -8.07 31.35 1.18
C LEU A 602 -6.91 32.34 1.31
N PRO A 603 -7.01 33.54 0.73
CA PRO A 603 -5.98 34.57 0.88
C PRO A 603 -6.00 35.14 2.30
N PHE A 604 -4.82 35.41 2.83
CA PHE A 604 -4.67 36.12 4.09
C PHE A 604 -4.96 37.62 3.93
N GLN A 605 -5.42 38.24 5.00
CA GLN A 605 -5.59 39.68 5.13
C GLN A 605 -4.85 40.17 6.37
N GLY A 606 -4.13 41.29 6.24
CA GLY A 606 -3.34 41.86 7.33
C GLY A 606 -4.23 42.52 8.38
N THR A 607 -3.85 42.42 9.64
CA THR A 607 -4.51 43.10 10.76
C THR A 607 -3.50 43.56 11.81
N LYS A 608 -3.93 44.47 12.69
CA LYS A 608 -3.13 44.98 13.81
C LYS A 608 -4.04 45.38 14.96
N VAL A 609 -3.71 44.92 16.17
CA VAL A 609 -4.43 45.24 17.41
C VAL A 609 -3.40 45.60 18.47
N ASP A 610 -3.56 46.74 19.13
CA ASP A 610 -2.70 47.21 20.23
C ASP A 610 -1.19 47.12 19.96
N GLY A 611 -0.78 47.44 18.73
CA GLY A 611 0.62 47.38 18.32
C GLY A 611 1.08 46.01 17.79
N VAL A 612 0.33 44.94 18.03
CA VAL A 612 0.64 43.57 17.60
C VAL A 612 0.09 43.32 16.21
N HIS A 613 0.97 42.97 15.27
CA HIS A 613 0.61 42.63 13.91
C HIS A 613 0.09 41.18 13.82
N GLY A 614 -0.80 40.98 12.88
CA GLY A 614 -1.42 39.69 12.62
C GLY A 614 -1.91 39.55 11.18
N ALA A 615 -2.49 38.39 10.91
CA ALA A 615 -3.19 38.09 9.67
C ALA A 615 -4.44 37.26 9.97
N PHE A 616 -5.38 37.21 9.04
CA PHE A 616 -6.54 36.32 9.15
C PHE A 616 -6.99 35.82 7.77
N VAL A 617 -7.70 34.71 7.75
CA VAL A 617 -8.51 34.25 6.61
C VAL A 617 -9.99 34.32 6.98
N SER A 618 -10.85 34.55 5.99
CA SER A 618 -12.30 34.55 6.17
C SER A 618 -12.90 33.28 5.58
N HIS A 619 -13.67 32.55 6.38
CA HIS A 619 -14.46 31.40 5.94
C HIS A 619 -15.93 31.69 6.19
N GLY A 620 -16.65 32.11 5.15
CA GLY A 620 -17.97 32.74 5.34
C GLY A 620 -17.85 34.06 6.11
N GLU A 621 -18.63 34.21 7.17
CA GLU A 621 -18.57 35.37 8.08
C GLU A 621 -17.49 35.22 9.17
N ASP A 622 -17.00 33.99 9.39
CA ASP A 622 -16.04 33.68 10.44
C ASP A 622 -14.61 34.06 10.04
N LYS A 623 -13.85 34.56 11.03
CA LYS A 623 -12.44 34.94 10.87
C LYS A 623 -11.54 34.05 11.71
N TYR A 624 -10.61 33.38 11.04
CA TYR A 624 -9.53 32.62 11.66
C TYR A 624 -8.29 33.49 11.68
N LYS A 625 -7.80 33.83 12.87
CA LYS A 625 -6.83 34.91 13.08
C LYS A 625 -5.51 34.36 13.61
N MET A 626 -4.43 35.04 13.27
CA MET A 626 -3.12 34.82 13.85
C MET A 626 -2.43 36.14 14.20
N PHE A 627 -1.69 36.16 15.30
CA PHE A 627 -0.91 37.31 15.76
C PHE A 627 0.46 36.85 16.24
N TRP A 628 1.46 37.72 16.15
CA TRP A 628 2.82 37.36 16.54
C TRP A 628 3.58 38.51 17.16
N MET A 629 4.52 38.17 18.04
CA MET A 629 5.53 39.09 18.56
C MET A 629 6.72 38.29 19.11
N ASP A 630 7.86 38.94 19.28
CA ASP A 630 8.97 38.35 19.99
C ASP A 630 8.90 38.59 21.51
N ASP A 631 9.82 37.99 22.24
CA ASP A 631 9.92 38.12 23.71
C ASP A 631 10.35 39.50 24.23
N THR A 632 10.56 40.49 23.34
CA THR A 632 10.74 41.90 23.68
C THR A 632 9.47 42.74 23.45
N GLY A 633 8.39 42.10 22.95
CA GLY A 633 7.15 42.76 22.54
C GLY A 633 7.23 43.36 21.13
N TYR A 634 8.33 43.14 20.39
CA TYR A 634 8.45 43.62 19.03
C TYR A 634 7.61 42.76 18.09
N SER A 635 6.76 43.42 17.30
CA SER A 635 5.91 42.78 16.29
C SER A 635 6.00 43.55 14.99
N ASN A 636 6.53 42.91 13.95
CA ASN A 636 6.65 43.51 12.62
C ASN A 636 5.47 43.13 11.71
N ARG A 637 5.16 43.98 10.74
CA ARG A 637 4.15 43.67 9.72
C ARG A 637 4.65 42.53 8.82
N GLY A 638 3.83 41.49 8.71
CA GLY A 638 4.10 40.35 7.81
C GLY A 638 3.82 40.71 6.36
N VAL A 639 4.53 40.06 5.44
CA VAL A 639 4.28 40.15 3.99
C VAL A 639 3.26 39.09 3.63
N ILE A 640 2.16 39.51 3.02
CA ILE A 640 1.12 38.61 2.53
C ILE A 640 1.24 38.52 1.01
N GLY A 641 1.11 37.31 0.47
CA GLY A 641 1.20 37.09 -0.96
C GLY A 641 0.59 35.78 -1.42
N TYR A 642 0.69 35.56 -2.72
CA TYR A 642 0.35 34.30 -3.38
C TYR A 642 1.55 33.85 -4.22
N TRP A 643 1.98 32.61 -4.01
CA TRP A 643 3.07 32.03 -4.79
C TRP A 643 2.50 31.17 -5.91
N ASN A 644 2.74 31.55 -7.17
CA ASN A 644 2.32 30.77 -8.33
C ASN A 644 3.29 29.61 -8.59
N TYR A 645 2.76 28.43 -8.89
CA TYR A 645 3.57 27.30 -9.33
C TYR A 645 3.94 27.38 -10.82
N PRO A 646 5.15 26.93 -11.18
CA PRO A 646 5.54 26.82 -12.58
C PRO A 646 4.59 25.91 -13.38
N ARG A 647 4.53 26.12 -14.69
CA ARG A 647 3.80 25.22 -15.58
C ARG A 647 4.35 23.80 -15.46
N GLY A 648 3.47 22.82 -15.31
CA GLY A 648 3.81 21.40 -15.15
C GLY A 648 3.42 20.81 -13.81
N TYR A 649 3.17 21.65 -12.80
CA TYR A 649 2.54 21.23 -11.55
C TYR A 649 1.01 21.21 -11.69
N PRO A 650 0.31 20.30 -10.97
CA PRO A 650 -1.14 20.14 -11.09
C PRO A 650 -1.96 21.21 -10.35
N TYR A 651 -1.31 22.00 -9.49
CA TYR A 651 -1.95 23.05 -8.68
C TYR A 651 -1.39 24.43 -9.01
N ASN A 652 -2.20 25.45 -8.77
CA ASN A 652 -1.86 26.82 -9.15
C ASN A 652 -0.83 27.46 -8.22
N GLY A 653 -0.71 27.02 -6.96
CA GLY A 653 0.08 27.71 -5.95
C GLY A 653 -0.55 27.72 -4.56
N SER A 654 -0.08 28.62 -3.70
CA SER A 654 -0.55 28.76 -2.32
C SER A 654 -0.47 30.21 -1.82
N ASN A 655 -1.44 30.63 -1.02
CA ASN A 655 -1.39 31.90 -0.30
C ASN A 655 -0.47 31.76 0.91
N TYR A 656 0.24 32.83 1.27
CA TYR A 656 1.14 32.79 2.40
C TYR A 656 1.19 34.11 3.18
N VAL A 657 1.58 33.98 4.45
CA VAL A 657 2.12 35.06 5.29
C VAL A 657 3.59 34.76 5.55
N ASN A 658 4.44 35.73 5.29
CA ASN A 658 5.85 35.73 5.65
C ASN A 658 6.06 36.71 6.82
N VAL A 659 6.51 36.19 7.95
CA VAL A 659 6.84 36.96 9.16
C VAL A 659 8.35 37.02 9.34
N THR A 660 8.94 38.18 9.07
CA THR A 660 10.38 38.42 9.25
C THR A 660 10.69 39.05 10.61
N MET A 661 11.63 38.46 11.35
CA MET A 661 12.08 38.94 12.66
C MET A 661 13.62 39.06 12.71
N PRO A 662 14.16 40.10 13.38
CA PRO A 662 15.59 40.16 13.65
C PRO A 662 15.99 39.08 14.66
N LEU A 663 17.16 38.47 14.47
CA LEU A 663 17.74 37.53 15.41
C LEU A 663 18.68 38.26 16.39
N ARG A 664 18.42 38.07 17.68
CA ARG A 664 19.25 38.49 18.80
C ARG A 664 20.16 37.36 19.27
N TYR A 665 21.36 37.73 19.70
CA TYR A 665 22.30 36.84 20.38
C TYR A 665 22.07 36.92 21.90
N PRO A 666 22.16 35.81 22.66
CA PRO A 666 22.40 34.44 22.17
C PRO A 666 21.14 33.74 21.66
N HIS A 667 19.95 34.14 22.14
CA HIS A 667 18.70 33.51 21.76
C HIS A 667 17.67 34.52 21.26
N THR A 668 16.83 34.05 20.34
CA THR A 668 15.62 34.74 19.89
C THR A 668 14.43 33.84 20.10
N ARG A 669 13.34 34.40 20.64
CA ARG A 669 12.07 33.68 20.80
C ARG A 669 10.96 34.48 20.20
N VAL A 670 10.19 33.84 19.32
CA VAL A 670 9.04 34.45 18.64
C VAL A 670 7.84 33.57 18.90
N ALA A 671 6.75 34.19 19.37
CA ALA A 671 5.50 33.51 19.59
C ALA A 671 4.43 33.96 18.60
N TYR A 672 3.61 32.99 18.24
CA TYR A 672 2.50 33.11 17.32
C TYR A 672 1.28 32.49 18.00
N ILE A 673 0.16 33.20 18.02
CA ILE A 673 -1.13 32.63 18.42
C ILE A 673 -2.00 32.48 17.18
N PHE A 674 -2.70 31.37 17.09
CA PHE A 674 -3.66 31.04 16.02
C PHE A 674 -4.99 30.71 16.67
N PHE A 675 -6.07 31.34 16.24
CA PHE A 675 -7.37 31.06 16.84
C PHE A 675 -8.56 31.20 15.90
N GLY A 676 -9.55 30.36 16.18
CA GLY A 676 -10.83 30.32 15.48
C GLY A 676 -11.84 31.34 16.00
N PRO A 677 -13.02 31.43 15.38
CA PRO A 677 -14.05 32.42 15.70
C PRO A 677 -14.63 32.27 17.11
N GLY A 678 -14.57 31.08 17.70
CA GLY A 678 -15.06 30.81 19.06
C GLY A 678 -14.16 31.31 20.18
N VAL A 679 -13.03 31.95 19.87
CA VAL A 679 -12.10 32.48 20.88
C VAL A 679 -11.87 33.97 20.66
N ASP A 680 -12.13 34.76 21.70
CA ASP A 680 -11.86 36.20 21.73
C ASP A 680 -10.64 36.49 22.61
N VAL A 681 -9.49 36.76 21.98
CA VAL A 681 -8.23 37.07 22.67
C VAL A 681 -8.19 38.55 23.04
N GLN A 682 -8.07 38.84 24.34
CA GLN A 682 -8.06 40.19 24.90
C GLN A 682 -6.65 40.68 25.26
N SER A 683 -5.74 39.78 25.61
CA SER A 683 -4.36 40.12 25.94
C SER A 683 -3.41 39.03 25.48
N PHE A 684 -2.27 39.42 24.91
CA PHE A 684 -1.19 38.53 24.52
C PHE A 684 0.13 39.25 24.78
N SER A 685 0.93 38.72 25.70
CA SER A 685 2.24 39.29 26.03
C SER A 685 3.23 38.20 26.40
N LEU A 686 4.52 38.51 26.22
CA LEU A 686 5.61 37.59 26.51
C LEU A 686 6.70 38.28 27.30
N ARG A 687 7.37 37.50 28.14
CA ARG A 687 8.59 37.91 28.83
C ARG A 687 9.54 36.74 28.91
N GLY A 688 10.71 36.88 28.31
CA GLY A 688 11.78 35.88 28.36
C GLY A 688 12.85 36.21 29.41
N ASP A 689 13.50 35.18 29.93
CA ASP A 689 14.80 35.23 30.60
C ASP A 689 15.80 34.28 29.90
N ASP A 690 16.95 33.96 30.49
CA ASP A 690 17.95 33.10 29.84
C ASP A 690 17.52 31.62 29.68
N GLN A 691 16.52 31.16 30.42
CA GLN A 691 16.16 29.74 30.53
C GLN A 691 14.74 29.43 30.03
N ARG A 692 13.83 30.40 30.11
CA ARG A 692 12.42 30.21 29.78
C ARG A 692 11.79 31.44 29.16
N VAL A 693 10.62 31.23 28.56
CA VAL A 693 9.70 32.29 28.16
C VAL A 693 8.37 32.11 28.88
N ASP A 694 7.94 33.19 29.52
CA ASP A 694 6.66 33.30 30.22
C ASP A 694 5.68 34.03 29.30
N ILE A 695 4.53 33.41 29.03
CA ILE A 695 3.54 33.89 28.07
C ILE A 695 2.22 34.07 28.81
N TYR A 696 1.67 35.27 28.72
CA TYR A 696 0.40 35.64 29.34
C TYR A 696 -0.60 35.85 28.22
N LEU A 697 -1.64 35.04 28.20
CA LEU A 697 -2.67 35.04 27.18
C LEU A 697 -4.04 35.05 27.88
N ALA A 698 -4.80 36.11 27.71
CA ALA A 698 -6.15 36.23 28.25
C ALA A 698 -7.16 36.20 27.10
N THR A 699 -8.15 35.34 27.22
CA THR A 699 -9.36 35.37 26.40
C THR A 699 -10.50 35.96 27.23
N LYS A 700 -11.65 36.20 26.58
CA LYS A 700 -12.87 36.60 27.29
C LYS A 700 -13.26 35.65 28.43
N ASP A 701 -12.98 34.35 28.28
CA ASP A 701 -13.46 33.30 29.18
C ASP A 701 -12.37 32.75 30.12
N HIS A 702 -11.10 32.79 29.70
CA HIS A 702 -10.00 32.12 30.41
C HIS A 702 -8.70 32.91 30.39
N THR A 703 -7.88 32.70 31.41
CA THR A 703 -6.51 33.20 31.50
C THR A 703 -5.51 32.05 31.45
N TYR A 704 -4.51 32.18 30.59
CA TYR A 704 -3.44 31.21 30.43
C TYR A 704 -2.11 31.87 30.77
N THR A 705 -1.41 31.34 31.77
CA THR A 705 0.00 31.66 32.03
C THR A 705 0.84 30.44 31.68
N ILE A 706 1.63 30.55 30.61
CA ILE A 706 2.46 29.47 30.07
C ILE A 706 3.92 29.74 30.42
N TYR A 707 4.58 28.76 31.02
CA TYR A 707 6.01 28.76 31.29
C TYR A 707 6.67 27.72 30.40
N LEU A 708 7.36 28.17 29.35
CA LEU A 708 8.02 27.29 28.39
C LEU A 708 9.53 27.31 28.62
N LEU A 709 10.13 26.16 28.95
CA LEU A 709 11.57 26.06 29.15
C LEU A 709 12.26 25.82 27.81
N THR A 710 13.17 26.72 27.45
CA THR A 710 13.90 26.69 26.17
C THR A 710 15.40 26.39 26.34
N GLY A 711 15.95 26.52 27.55
CA GLY A 711 17.37 26.27 27.81
C GLY A 711 17.82 24.82 27.57
N GLU A 712 19.06 24.64 27.11
CA GLU A 712 19.68 23.32 26.86
C GLU A 712 19.85 22.50 28.15
N VAL A 713 20.27 23.15 29.25
CA VAL A 713 20.45 22.54 30.58
C VAL A 713 19.39 23.09 31.51
N THR A 714 18.25 22.41 31.58
CA THR A 714 17.15 22.81 32.47
C THR A 714 17.37 22.24 33.87
N SER A 715 17.26 23.08 34.91
CA SER A 715 17.34 22.65 36.32
C SER A 715 16.18 21.74 36.77
N LYS A 716 15.13 21.61 35.93
CA LYS A 716 13.92 20.82 36.18
C LYS A 716 13.61 19.93 34.97
N PRO A 717 13.05 18.72 35.17
CA PRO A 717 12.62 17.85 34.07
C PRO A 717 11.28 18.33 33.47
N LEU A 718 11.24 19.57 32.99
CA LEU A 718 10.02 20.24 32.52
C LEU A 718 10.21 20.75 31.09
N TYR A 719 9.24 20.50 30.21
CA TYR A 719 9.15 21.18 28.92
C TYR A 719 8.32 22.46 29.04
N SER A 720 7.09 22.32 29.53
CA SER A 720 6.14 23.43 29.64
C SER A 720 5.19 23.25 30.83
N MET A 721 4.76 24.35 31.44
CA MET A 721 3.71 24.38 32.44
C MET A 721 2.67 25.43 32.08
N VAL A 722 1.40 25.06 32.13
CA VAL A 722 0.26 25.95 31.86
C VAL A 722 -0.53 26.11 33.15
N LEU A 723 -0.73 27.36 33.58
CA LEU A 723 -1.74 27.74 34.56
C LEU A 723 -2.95 28.25 33.79
N LEU A 724 -3.99 27.43 33.70
CA LEU A 724 -5.31 27.80 33.19
C LEU A 724 -6.15 28.25 34.36
N ASP A 725 -6.34 29.57 34.50
CA ASP A 725 -6.97 30.20 35.67
C ASP A 725 -6.27 29.78 36.98
N HIS A 726 -6.82 28.80 37.70
CA HIS A 726 -6.23 28.23 38.92
C HIS A 726 -5.70 26.80 38.75
N LYS A 727 -5.85 26.22 37.55
CA LYS A 727 -5.55 24.83 37.24
C LYS A 727 -4.17 24.70 36.61
N LYS A 728 -3.32 23.89 37.24
CA LYS A 728 -1.94 23.62 36.78
C LYS A 728 -1.89 22.36 35.90
N ILE A 729 -1.36 22.50 34.69
CA ILE A 729 -1.12 21.43 33.73
C ILE A 729 0.38 21.44 33.40
N VAL A 730 1.02 20.27 33.43
CA VAL A 730 2.48 20.14 33.35
C VAL A 730 2.85 19.13 32.29
N PHE A 731 3.80 19.52 31.42
CA PHE A 731 4.40 18.69 30.39
C PHE A 731 5.86 18.42 30.79
N GLU A 732 6.07 17.29 31.46
CA GLU A 732 7.38 16.92 32.00
C GLU A 732 8.19 16.09 31.01
N LYS A 733 9.53 16.15 31.15
CA LYS A 733 10.44 15.30 30.40
C LYS A 733 10.27 13.87 30.91
N ALA A 734 9.75 12.98 30.07
CA ALA A 734 9.82 11.55 30.34
C ALA A 734 11.29 11.08 30.25
N ALA A 735 11.63 9.95 30.89
CA ALA A 735 12.89 9.29 30.61
C ALA A 735 12.97 9.05 29.10
N ALA A 736 14.06 9.47 28.46
CA ALA A 736 14.22 9.31 27.03
C ALA A 736 14.05 7.83 26.67
N ALA A 737 12.99 7.50 25.94
CA ALA A 737 12.92 6.20 25.28
C ALA A 737 14.12 6.14 24.33
N ALA A 738 14.90 5.07 24.40
CA ALA A 738 16.01 4.91 23.49
C ALA A 738 15.46 4.93 22.06
N ASP A 739 15.98 5.82 21.21
CA ASP A 739 15.75 5.75 19.76
C ASP A 739 16.52 4.54 19.22
N SER A 740 15.96 3.35 19.46
CA SER A 740 16.51 2.10 18.95
C SER A 740 16.04 1.92 17.52
N SER A 741 16.97 2.09 16.59
CA SER A 741 16.77 1.65 15.21
C SER A 741 16.41 0.16 15.20
N PRO A 742 15.43 -0.28 14.41
CA PRO A 742 15.14 -1.71 14.23
C PRO A 742 16.40 -2.47 13.85
N GLU A 743 16.55 -3.70 14.35
CA GLU A 743 17.64 -4.57 13.93
C GLU A 743 17.52 -4.93 12.44
N GLU A 744 18.61 -5.34 11.81
CA GLU A 744 18.57 -5.85 10.44
C GLU A 744 17.85 -7.20 10.43
N VAL A 745 16.96 -7.42 9.46
CA VAL A 745 16.27 -8.71 9.31
C VAL A 745 17.32 -9.82 9.14
N GLU A 746 17.30 -10.80 10.04
CA GLU A 746 18.22 -11.94 9.98
C GLU A 746 18.05 -12.73 8.69
N GLU A 747 19.18 -13.14 8.09
CA GLU A 747 19.21 -13.92 6.85
C GLU A 747 18.33 -13.34 5.72
N TYR A 748 18.21 -12.01 5.64
CA TYR A 748 17.33 -11.30 4.69
C TYR A 748 17.46 -11.75 3.22
N VAL A 749 18.65 -12.18 2.79
CA VAL A 749 18.85 -12.77 1.45
C VAL A 749 18.10 -14.09 1.29
N ASN A 750 18.17 -14.96 2.30
CA ASN A 750 17.48 -16.25 2.30
C ASN A 750 15.96 -16.07 2.32
N VAL A 751 15.44 -15.09 3.06
CA VAL A 751 13.99 -14.79 3.09
C VAL A 751 13.46 -14.55 1.67
N MET A 752 14.16 -13.72 0.88
CA MET A 752 13.78 -13.44 -0.50
C MET A 752 13.98 -14.65 -1.43
N GLU A 753 15.09 -15.37 -1.31
CA GLU A 753 15.36 -16.56 -2.13
C GLU A 753 14.39 -17.71 -1.85
N ASP A 754 13.95 -17.89 -0.59
CA ASP A 754 12.96 -18.88 -0.21
C ASP A 754 11.59 -18.56 -0.86
N ASN A 755 11.15 -17.30 -0.84
CA ASN A 755 9.93 -16.90 -1.56
C ASN A 755 10.04 -17.12 -3.07
N LEU A 756 11.21 -16.87 -3.70
CA LEU A 756 11.40 -17.14 -5.12
C LEU A 756 11.32 -18.62 -5.49
N GLN A 757 11.59 -19.55 -4.55
CA GLN A 757 11.49 -20.99 -4.81
C GLN A 757 10.04 -21.45 -5.06
N HIS A 758 9.04 -20.69 -4.62
CA HIS A 758 7.63 -20.99 -4.84
C HIS A 758 7.17 -20.85 -6.29
N VAL A 759 7.91 -20.06 -7.09
CA VAL A 759 7.53 -19.76 -8.48
C VAL A 759 7.69 -20.98 -9.38
N LYS A 760 8.87 -21.62 -9.31
CA LYS A 760 9.26 -22.67 -10.26
C LYS A 760 8.32 -23.89 -10.27
N PRO A 761 7.84 -24.43 -9.12
CA PRO A 761 6.88 -25.53 -9.12
C PRO A 761 5.59 -25.22 -9.87
N VAL A 762 5.07 -23.99 -9.76
CA VAL A 762 3.86 -23.55 -10.47
C VAL A 762 4.09 -23.57 -11.98
N PHE A 763 5.23 -23.05 -12.45
CA PHE A 763 5.60 -23.08 -13.87
C PHE A 763 5.81 -24.51 -14.39
N GLN A 764 6.41 -25.41 -13.60
CA GLN A 764 6.56 -26.82 -13.95
C GLN A 764 5.21 -27.56 -14.00
N GLN A 765 4.26 -27.19 -13.14
CA GLN A 765 2.91 -27.73 -13.20
C GLN A 765 2.17 -27.26 -14.46
N MET A 766 2.32 -25.99 -14.81
CA MET A 766 1.80 -25.45 -16.08
C MET A 766 2.37 -26.16 -17.29
N GLU A 767 3.67 -26.39 -17.32
CA GLU A 767 4.33 -27.15 -18.38
C GLU A 767 3.73 -28.56 -18.51
N ARG A 768 3.56 -29.27 -17.38
CA ARG A 768 2.94 -30.61 -17.35
C ARG A 768 1.51 -30.59 -17.89
N HIS A 769 0.69 -29.62 -17.50
CA HIS A 769 -0.70 -29.50 -17.96
C HIS A 769 -0.78 -29.23 -19.46
N ILE A 770 0.06 -28.33 -19.97
CA ILE A 770 0.06 -28.02 -21.41
C ILE A 770 0.54 -29.23 -22.20
N LEU A 771 1.65 -29.88 -21.80
CA LEU A 771 2.14 -31.10 -22.46
C LEU A 771 1.07 -32.22 -22.45
N GLY A 772 0.33 -32.38 -21.35
CA GLY A 772 -0.77 -33.33 -21.23
C GLY A 772 -1.92 -33.06 -22.22
N ARG A 773 -2.26 -31.79 -22.49
CA ARG A 773 -3.28 -31.39 -23.49
C ARG A 773 -2.78 -31.54 -24.93
N VAL A 774 -1.51 -31.26 -25.18
CA VAL A 774 -0.86 -31.29 -26.50
C VAL A 774 -0.82 -32.71 -27.08
N LEU A 775 -0.55 -33.72 -26.26
CA LEU A 775 -0.56 -35.14 -26.67
C LEU A 775 -1.91 -35.66 -27.17
N ASN A 776 -3.00 -34.90 -26.95
CA ASN A 776 -4.37 -35.25 -27.32
C ASN A 776 -4.94 -34.43 -28.50
N THR A 777 -4.15 -33.58 -29.17
CA THR A 777 -4.65 -32.66 -30.22
C THR A 777 -3.84 -32.68 -31.52
N ALA A 778 -4.52 -32.40 -32.65
CA ALA A 778 -3.92 -32.36 -33.99
C ALA A 778 -2.96 -31.16 -34.23
N SER A 779 -2.94 -30.16 -33.34
CA SER A 779 -2.05 -28.98 -33.41
C SER A 779 -0.71 -29.17 -32.67
N PHE A 780 -0.33 -30.43 -32.40
CA PHE A 780 0.80 -30.84 -31.56
C PHE A 780 2.09 -30.03 -31.80
N ARG A 781 2.46 -29.84 -33.07
CA ARG A 781 3.74 -29.22 -33.45
C ARG A 781 3.83 -27.74 -33.07
N LYS A 782 2.77 -26.95 -33.29
CA LYS A 782 2.75 -25.50 -33.00
C LYS A 782 2.83 -25.22 -31.49
N THR A 783 2.20 -26.06 -30.67
CA THR A 783 2.23 -25.91 -29.20
C THR A 783 3.54 -26.44 -28.61
N ALA A 784 4.09 -27.53 -29.16
CA ALA A 784 5.40 -28.03 -28.78
C ALA A 784 6.53 -27.05 -29.15
N GLU A 785 6.47 -26.41 -30.33
CA GLU A 785 7.41 -25.36 -30.75
C GLU A 785 7.37 -24.13 -29.82
N ARG A 786 6.19 -23.78 -29.26
CA ARG A 786 6.04 -22.69 -28.28
C ARG A 786 6.63 -23.04 -26.91
N LEU A 787 6.48 -24.28 -26.45
CA LEU A 787 6.98 -24.74 -25.15
C LEU A 787 8.50 -25.01 -25.15
N LEU A 788 9.03 -25.53 -26.25
CA LEU A 788 10.39 -26.05 -26.34
C LEU A 788 11.33 -25.14 -27.15
N GLN A 789 11.12 -23.83 -27.14
CA GLN A 789 11.95 -22.90 -27.90
C GLN A 789 13.36 -22.76 -27.27
N PHE A 790 14.18 -23.81 -27.43
CA PHE A 790 15.58 -23.80 -27.00
C PHE A 790 16.41 -22.86 -27.88
N SER A 791 17.52 -22.35 -27.33
CA SER A 791 18.50 -21.55 -28.07
C SER A 791 19.15 -22.32 -29.24
N ASP A 792 19.02 -23.65 -29.27
CA ASP A 792 19.53 -24.54 -30.31
C ASP A 792 18.36 -25.17 -31.07
N LYS A 793 18.07 -24.66 -32.28
CA LYS A 793 16.97 -25.13 -33.13
C LYS A 793 17.01 -26.64 -33.38
N LYS A 794 18.21 -27.24 -33.39
CA LYS A 794 18.38 -28.68 -33.64
C LYS A 794 17.90 -29.51 -32.46
N LYS A 795 18.15 -29.05 -31.22
CA LYS A 795 17.64 -29.68 -30.00
C LYS A 795 16.13 -29.52 -29.84
N THR A 796 15.58 -28.38 -30.26
CA THR A 796 14.14 -28.17 -30.34
C THR A 796 13.48 -29.17 -31.29
N GLU A 797 14.02 -29.35 -32.49
CA GLU A 797 13.50 -30.35 -33.43
C GLU A 797 13.67 -31.79 -32.90
N GLU A 798 14.83 -32.15 -32.35
CA GLU A 798 15.05 -33.49 -31.78
C GLU A 798 14.09 -33.79 -30.61
N ALA A 799 13.83 -32.82 -29.73
CA ALA A 799 12.87 -32.96 -28.64
C ALA A 799 11.43 -33.09 -29.16
N ILE A 800 11.04 -32.26 -30.13
CA ILE A 800 9.72 -32.34 -30.79
C ILE A 800 9.54 -33.69 -31.48
N GLU A 801 10.54 -34.18 -32.22
CA GLU A 801 10.51 -35.49 -32.88
C GLU A 801 10.42 -36.64 -31.88
N LYS A 802 11.17 -36.58 -30.77
CA LYS A 802 11.12 -37.59 -29.70
C LYS A 802 9.74 -37.65 -29.06
N MET A 803 9.11 -36.49 -28.81
CA MET A 803 7.72 -36.46 -28.32
C MET A 803 6.72 -36.97 -29.37
N PHE A 804 6.93 -36.65 -30.65
CA PHE A 804 6.12 -37.16 -31.78
C PHE A 804 6.20 -38.69 -31.90
N ALA A 805 7.40 -39.26 -31.70
CA ALA A 805 7.65 -40.70 -31.71
C ALA A 805 6.98 -41.41 -30.52
N MET A 806 6.94 -40.78 -29.34
CA MET A 806 6.25 -41.29 -28.16
C MET A 806 4.72 -41.24 -28.29
N SER A 807 4.17 -40.18 -28.88
CA SER A 807 2.74 -40.09 -29.23
C SER A 807 2.33 -41.18 -30.24
N LYS A 808 3.12 -41.43 -31.29
CA LYS A 808 2.85 -42.48 -32.29
C LYS A 808 2.85 -43.91 -31.72
N LYS A 809 3.64 -44.19 -30.66
CA LYS A 809 3.68 -45.52 -30.01
C LYS A 809 2.35 -45.92 -29.35
N GLN A 810 1.43 -44.98 -29.13
CA GLN A 810 0.12 -45.24 -28.53
C GLN A 810 -0.90 -45.81 -29.53
N GLY A 811 -0.70 -45.62 -30.84
CA GLY A 811 -1.59 -46.13 -31.88
C GLY A 811 -1.57 -47.67 -32.07
N LYS A 812 -0.72 -48.41 -31.35
CA LYS A 812 -0.52 -49.86 -31.56
C LYS A 812 -0.46 -50.73 -30.30
N GLY A 813 -0.92 -50.26 -29.13
CA GLY A 813 -0.92 -51.05 -27.89
C GLY A 813 -2.31 -51.42 -27.37
N LYS A 814 -2.73 -52.68 -27.54
CA LYS A 814 -3.92 -53.25 -26.86
C LYS A 814 -3.58 -53.54 -25.39
N GLY A 815 -4.24 -52.84 -24.47
CA GLY A 815 -4.47 -53.27 -23.08
C GLY A 815 -3.47 -52.76 -22.01
N GLY A 816 -4.00 -52.07 -20.99
CA GLY A 816 -3.41 -51.99 -19.65
C GLY A 816 -2.88 -50.61 -19.19
N LYS A 817 -3.57 -50.03 -18.19
CA LYS A 817 -3.26 -48.80 -17.39
C LYS A 817 -3.08 -47.48 -18.17
N LYS A 818 -3.98 -46.52 -17.93
CA LYS A 818 -3.75 -45.07 -18.20
C LYS A 818 -2.55 -44.63 -17.36
N VAL A 819 -1.37 -44.58 -17.95
CA VAL A 819 -0.17 -43.96 -17.37
C VAL A 819 -0.16 -42.50 -17.80
N ASN A 820 0.02 -41.57 -16.85
CA ASN A 820 0.03 -40.14 -17.09
C ASN A 820 1.31 -39.75 -17.87
N LEU A 821 1.21 -39.63 -19.21
CA LEU A 821 2.37 -39.46 -20.10
C LEU A 821 3.05 -38.09 -19.93
N GLY A 822 2.30 -37.06 -19.50
CA GLY A 822 2.82 -35.73 -19.21
C GLY A 822 3.87 -35.74 -18.09
N ASP A 823 3.64 -36.53 -17.03
CA ASP A 823 4.59 -36.68 -15.91
C ASP A 823 5.89 -37.36 -16.37
N LYS A 824 5.80 -38.46 -17.14
CA LYS A 824 6.99 -39.15 -17.69
C LYS A 824 7.79 -38.33 -18.70
N LEU A 825 7.12 -37.46 -19.48
CA LEU A 825 7.79 -36.60 -20.46
C LEU A 825 8.51 -35.45 -19.76
N SER A 826 7.87 -34.79 -18.80
CA SER A 826 8.48 -33.74 -17.98
C SER A 826 9.68 -34.29 -17.17
N GLU A 827 9.58 -35.48 -16.58
CA GLU A 827 10.70 -36.15 -15.89
C GLU A 827 11.87 -36.53 -16.81
N SER A 828 11.62 -36.73 -18.11
CA SER A 828 12.64 -37.11 -19.09
C SER A 828 13.29 -35.93 -19.82
N LEU A 829 12.70 -34.73 -19.69
CA LEU A 829 13.21 -33.50 -20.27
C LEU A 829 14.14 -32.81 -19.26
N PRO A 830 15.25 -32.20 -19.72
CA PRO A 830 16.07 -31.36 -18.85
C PRO A 830 15.23 -30.22 -18.25
N ASP A 831 15.50 -29.83 -17.01
CA ASP A 831 14.86 -28.68 -16.35
C ASP A 831 15.03 -27.40 -17.19
N ILE A 832 13.99 -27.09 -17.96
CA ILE A 832 14.02 -26.03 -18.99
C ILE A 832 14.24 -24.67 -18.31
N PHE A 833 13.61 -24.45 -17.16
CA PHE A 833 13.73 -23.20 -16.40
C PHE A 833 15.16 -23.00 -15.87
N ALA A 834 15.84 -24.06 -15.41
CA ALA A 834 17.25 -23.95 -15.03
C ALA A 834 18.16 -23.59 -16.23
N GLN A 835 17.86 -24.10 -17.44
CA GLN A 835 18.61 -23.74 -18.65
C GLN A 835 18.34 -22.31 -19.09
N ILE A 836 17.10 -21.85 -18.97
CA ILE A 836 16.69 -20.47 -19.26
C ILE A 836 17.48 -19.51 -18.37
N GLU A 837 17.56 -19.77 -17.06
CA GLU A 837 18.32 -18.93 -16.12
C GLU A 837 19.81 -18.82 -16.46
N VAL A 838 20.44 -19.93 -16.86
CA VAL A 838 21.84 -19.95 -17.28
C VAL A 838 22.04 -19.15 -18.57
N SER A 839 21.09 -19.25 -19.50
CA SER A 839 21.15 -18.58 -20.81
C SER A 839 20.97 -17.08 -20.67
N GLU A 840 19.95 -16.66 -19.92
CA GLU A 840 19.67 -15.28 -19.56
C GLU A 840 20.88 -14.65 -18.86
N LYS A 841 21.47 -15.34 -17.86
CA LYS A 841 22.68 -14.85 -17.18
C LYS A 841 23.85 -14.62 -18.15
N LYS A 842 24.04 -15.50 -19.14
CA LYS A 842 25.06 -15.34 -20.19
C LYS A 842 24.75 -14.19 -21.14
N GLU A 843 23.50 -14.02 -21.54
CA GLU A 843 23.08 -12.91 -22.40
C GLU A 843 23.24 -11.57 -21.69
N ARG A 844 22.83 -11.46 -20.43
CA ARG A 844 23.03 -10.24 -19.63
C ARG A 844 24.51 -9.86 -19.52
N GLN A 845 25.39 -10.83 -19.30
CA GLN A 845 26.85 -10.59 -19.30
C GLN A 845 27.39 -10.10 -20.65
N LYS A 846 26.73 -10.43 -21.77
CA LYS A 846 27.10 -9.94 -23.10
C LYS A 846 26.51 -8.56 -23.39
N THR A 847 25.24 -8.34 -23.08
CA THR A 847 24.55 -7.05 -23.32
C THR A 847 25.14 -5.94 -22.44
N SER A 848 25.44 -6.25 -21.17
CA SER A 848 26.13 -5.32 -20.26
C SER A 848 27.53 -4.90 -20.75
N LYS A 849 28.21 -5.74 -21.55
CA LYS A 849 29.50 -5.38 -22.17
C LYS A 849 29.34 -4.49 -23.39
N ARG A 850 28.24 -4.60 -24.14
CA ARG A 850 27.96 -3.78 -25.34
C ARG A 850 27.42 -2.39 -25.00
N THR A 851 26.52 -2.28 -24.02
CA THR A 851 26.02 -0.96 -23.55
C THR A 851 27.13 -0.06 -23.01
N TYR A 852 28.26 -0.64 -22.59
CA TYR A 852 29.46 0.07 -22.14
C TYR A 852 30.29 0.66 -23.30
N GLU A 853 30.17 0.13 -24.53
CA GLU A 853 30.95 0.58 -25.70
C GLU A 853 30.20 1.58 -26.60
N ASP A 854 28.85 1.53 -26.64
CA ASP A 854 28.06 2.26 -27.65
C ASP A 854 27.39 3.58 -27.16
N SER A 855 27.41 3.93 -25.86
CA SER A 855 26.84 5.21 -25.37
C SER A 855 27.39 5.70 -24.03
N PRO A 856 28.41 6.59 -24.03
CA PRO A 856 28.91 7.26 -22.82
C PRO A 856 27.94 8.28 -22.24
N GLU A 857 26.99 8.81 -23.04
CA GLU A 857 26.15 9.96 -22.70
C GLU A 857 24.78 9.60 -22.09
N GLU A 858 24.26 8.38 -22.27
CA GLU A 858 23.01 7.91 -21.63
C GLU A 858 23.22 7.30 -20.23
N GLY A 859 24.48 7.20 -19.80
CA GLY A 859 24.84 6.78 -18.45
C GLY A 859 24.85 7.97 -17.50
N ASP A 860 23.69 8.28 -16.89
CA ASP A 860 23.68 8.98 -15.61
C ASP A 860 24.68 8.28 -14.68
N ALA A 861 25.29 8.99 -13.73
CA ALA A 861 26.29 8.41 -12.83
C ALA A 861 25.77 7.14 -12.14
N ASP A 862 24.44 7.00 -12.06
CA ASP A 862 23.75 5.81 -11.61
C ASP A 862 23.87 4.59 -12.55
N SER A 863 23.92 4.67 -13.87
CA SER A 863 24.00 3.47 -14.73
C SER A 863 25.36 2.74 -14.65
N ARG A 864 26.43 3.44 -14.24
CA ARG A 864 27.82 2.94 -14.27
C ARG A 864 28.15 1.90 -13.19
N ALA A 865 27.41 1.86 -12.08
CA ALA A 865 27.74 1.04 -10.90
C ALA A 865 26.95 -0.28 -10.77
N PHE A 866 26.00 -0.59 -11.67
CA PHE A 866 25.34 -1.91 -11.69
C PHE A 866 26.35 -3.05 -11.96
N MET A 867 27.46 -2.73 -12.62
CA MET A 867 28.53 -3.68 -12.97
C MET A 867 29.28 -4.25 -11.75
N ASP A 868 29.48 -3.48 -10.68
CA ASP A 868 30.21 -3.94 -9.48
C ASP A 868 29.46 -5.01 -8.69
N TYR A 869 28.14 -5.13 -8.88
CA TYR A 869 27.33 -6.19 -8.31
C TYR A 869 27.57 -7.54 -8.98
N THR A 870 27.99 -7.54 -10.25
CA THR A 870 28.28 -8.77 -11.00
C THR A 870 29.74 -9.23 -10.94
N ASP A 871 30.69 -8.36 -10.59
CA ASP A 871 32.13 -8.68 -10.69
C ASP A 871 32.85 -8.94 -9.34
N SER A 872 32.22 -8.71 -8.20
CA SER A 872 32.84 -8.97 -6.88
C SER A 872 32.86 -10.46 -6.45
N ARG A 873 32.36 -11.39 -7.28
CA ARG A 873 32.48 -12.85 -7.06
C ARG A 873 33.78 -13.48 -7.55
N LYS A 874 34.77 -12.72 -8.02
CA LYS A 874 35.99 -13.33 -8.58
C LYS A 874 37.07 -13.75 -7.58
N ASN A 875 37.00 -13.43 -6.28
CA ASN A 875 38.09 -13.77 -5.35
C ASN A 875 37.66 -14.28 -3.96
N ARG A 876 36.66 -15.17 -3.89
CA ARG A 876 36.55 -16.10 -2.76
C ARG A 876 36.32 -17.52 -3.26
N LYS A 877 37.36 -18.36 -3.12
CA LYS A 877 37.24 -19.82 -3.22
C LYS A 877 36.01 -20.25 -2.41
N GLY A 878 35.10 -20.96 -3.07
CA GLY A 878 33.84 -21.42 -2.50
C GLY A 878 34.07 -22.15 -1.17
N GLY A 879 33.74 -21.48 -0.08
CA GLY A 879 33.43 -22.15 1.17
C GLY A 879 32.11 -22.88 0.96
N PHE A 880 32.18 -24.20 0.81
CA PHE A 880 31.04 -25.09 0.97
C PHE A 880 30.38 -24.78 2.32
N VAL A 881 29.20 -24.15 2.30
CA VAL A 881 28.31 -24.17 3.46
C VAL A 881 27.74 -25.58 3.51
N LYS A 882 28.21 -26.36 4.49
CA LYS A 882 27.73 -27.72 4.78
C LYS A 882 26.20 -27.70 4.91
N GLY A 883 25.57 -28.61 4.18
CA GLY A 883 24.12 -28.67 4.01
C GLY A 883 23.32 -28.70 5.30
N ARG A 884 22.30 -27.85 5.34
CA ARG A 884 20.97 -28.29 5.78
C ARG A 884 20.25 -28.81 4.54
N LYS A 885 19.66 -30.00 4.63
CA LYS A 885 18.68 -30.46 3.64
C LYS A 885 17.56 -29.41 3.61
N PHE A 886 17.40 -28.74 2.48
CA PHE A 886 16.26 -27.89 2.18
C PHE A 886 14.99 -28.69 2.49
N LYS A 887 14.05 -28.10 3.25
CA LYS A 887 12.73 -28.72 3.45
C LYS A 887 12.08 -28.83 2.08
N GLU A 888 11.68 -30.03 1.68
CA GLU A 888 10.76 -30.21 0.54
C GLU A 888 9.52 -29.35 0.80
N VAL A 889 9.31 -28.33 -0.04
CA VAL A 889 8.11 -27.50 0.03
C VAL A 889 6.96 -28.31 -0.58
N HIS A 890 6.11 -28.88 0.26
CA HIS A 890 4.87 -29.54 -0.17
C HIS A 890 3.81 -28.47 -0.46
N MET A 891 3.66 -28.12 -1.75
CA MET A 891 2.59 -27.22 -2.21
C MET A 891 1.35 -28.05 -2.54
N VAL A 892 0.25 -27.86 -1.80
CA VAL A 892 -1.05 -28.48 -2.08
C VAL A 892 -1.98 -27.39 -2.60
N ALA A 893 -2.44 -27.52 -3.85
CA ALA A 893 -3.45 -26.63 -4.41
C ALA A 893 -4.80 -26.84 -3.69
N THR A 894 -5.52 -25.75 -3.43
CA THR A 894 -6.88 -25.80 -2.86
C THR A 894 -7.82 -26.42 -3.88
N ALA A 895 -8.35 -27.62 -3.60
CA ALA A 895 -9.14 -28.39 -4.55
C ALA A 895 -10.55 -27.79 -4.72
N GLY A 896 -10.79 -27.14 -5.86
CA GLY A 896 -12.12 -26.99 -6.43
C GLY A 896 -12.61 -28.35 -6.95
N SER A 897 -13.85 -28.69 -6.64
CA SER A 897 -14.52 -29.95 -6.96
C SER A 897 -14.28 -30.47 -8.38
N GLU A 898 -13.51 -31.56 -8.52
CA GLU A 898 -13.88 -32.73 -9.32
C GLU A 898 -12.99 -33.96 -9.01
N GLY A 899 -13.66 -35.05 -8.60
CA GLY A 899 -13.21 -36.44 -8.36
C GLY A 899 -11.72 -36.82 -8.36
N LEU A 900 -11.17 -37.08 -7.17
CA LEU A 900 -10.03 -38.00 -6.97
C LEU A 900 -10.42 -39.15 -6.00
N PRO A 901 -9.77 -40.33 -6.07
CA PRO A 901 -10.23 -41.59 -5.47
C PRO A 901 -10.10 -41.70 -3.95
N SER A 902 -9.81 -40.60 -3.24
CA SER A 902 -9.57 -40.59 -1.78
C SER A 902 -10.85 -40.46 -0.95
N THR A 903 -11.95 -39.99 -1.54
CA THR A 903 -13.27 -39.86 -0.88
C THR A 903 -13.82 -41.20 -0.39
N ALA A 904 -13.58 -42.29 -1.13
CA ALA A 904 -14.01 -43.63 -0.72
C ALA A 904 -13.33 -44.11 0.58
N SER A 905 -12.10 -43.65 0.87
CA SER A 905 -11.39 -43.99 2.11
C SER A 905 -11.87 -43.13 3.28
N TYR A 906 -12.11 -41.83 3.04
CA TYR A 906 -12.56 -40.89 4.07
C TYR A 906 -14.01 -41.14 4.49
N ILE A 907 -14.91 -41.44 3.54
CA ILE A 907 -16.31 -41.79 3.83
C ILE A 907 -16.39 -43.10 4.63
N ARG A 908 -15.53 -44.09 4.32
CA ARG A 908 -15.44 -45.33 5.11
C ARG A 908 -14.90 -45.10 6.50
N LEU A 909 -13.86 -44.29 6.65
CA LEU A 909 -13.31 -43.92 7.95
C LEU A 909 -14.34 -43.15 8.79
N PHE A 910 -15.06 -42.21 8.17
CA PHE A 910 -16.13 -41.43 8.79
C PHE A 910 -17.30 -42.31 9.23
N LEU A 911 -17.74 -43.28 8.40
CA LEU A 911 -18.77 -44.25 8.76
C LEU A 911 -18.32 -45.16 9.91
N LEU A 912 -17.08 -45.65 9.89
CA LEU A 912 -16.52 -46.48 10.97
C LEU A 912 -16.45 -45.71 12.29
N LEU A 913 -15.98 -44.47 12.29
CA LEU A 913 -15.91 -43.61 13.47
C LEU A 913 -17.30 -43.27 14.03
N ASN A 914 -18.27 -42.94 13.18
CA ASN A 914 -19.63 -42.66 13.64
C ASN A 914 -20.31 -43.92 14.17
N THR A 915 -20.12 -45.08 13.52
CA THR A 915 -20.65 -46.36 13.99
C THR A 915 -20.03 -46.74 15.35
N PHE A 916 -18.71 -46.58 15.50
CA PHE A 916 -18.03 -46.81 16.77
C PHE A 916 -18.53 -45.87 17.87
N THR A 917 -18.66 -44.57 17.57
CA THR A 917 -19.17 -43.56 18.51
C THR A 917 -20.61 -43.86 18.92
N PHE A 918 -21.45 -44.29 17.98
CA PHE A 918 -22.82 -44.74 18.26
C PHE A 918 -22.83 -45.92 19.24
N PHE A 919 -22.03 -46.97 19.00
CA PHE A 919 -21.96 -48.12 19.91
C PHE A 919 -21.41 -47.77 21.30
N LEU A 920 -20.51 -46.79 21.37
CA LEU A 920 -19.95 -46.32 22.64
C LEU A 920 -20.98 -45.52 23.44
N LEU A 921 -21.70 -44.60 22.78
CA LEU A 921 -22.84 -43.88 23.38
C LEU A 921 -23.97 -44.84 23.77
N LEU A 922 -24.21 -45.88 22.96
CA LEU A 922 -25.15 -46.94 23.26
C LEU A 922 -24.76 -47.73 24.51
N ALA A 923 -23.49 -48.11 24.66
CA ALA A 923 -23.00 -48.78 25.85
C ALA A 923 -23.14 -47.90 27.10
N VAL A 924 -22.87 -46.60 26.99
CA VAL A 924 -23.06 -45.62 28.08
C VAL A 924 -24.55 -45.44 28.43
N LEU A 925 -25.42 -45.39 27.43
CA LEU A 925 -26.87 -45.30 27.63
C LEU A 925 -27.42 -46.57 28.26
N LEU A 926 -27.01 -47.76 27.79
CA LEU A 926 -27.45 -49.05 28.34
C LEU A 926 -26.98 -49.28 29.78
N THR A 927 -25.76 -48.85 30.11
CA THR A 927 -25.25 -48.92 31.49
C THR A 927 -25.95 -47.93 32.42
N ARG A 928 -26.38 -46.75 31.92
CA ARG A 928 -27.18 -45.79 32.70
C ARG A 928 -28.68 -46.12 32.77
N PHE A 929 -29.24 -46.79 31.75
CA PHE A 929 -30.67 -47.15 31.69
C PHE A 929 -31.06 -48.41 32.48
N GLN A 930 -30.09 -49.13 33.06
CA GLN A 930 -30.36 -50.29 33.92
C GLN A 930 -31.01 -49.91 35.27
N ARG A 931 -31.07 -48.63 35.65
CA ARG A 931 -31.71 -48.18 36.89
C ARG A 931 -32.95 -47.33 36.61
N GLY A 932 -34.12 -47.97 36.69
CA GLY A 932 -35.33 -47.30 37.21
C GLY A 932 -36.40 -46.82 36.24
N ARG A 933 -36.72 -47.52 35.14
CA ARG A 933 -37.94 -47.25 34.33
C ARG A 933 -38.64 -48.52 33.82
N SER A 934 -39.94 -48.39 33.53
CA SER A 934 -40.87 -49.49 33.22
C SER A 934 -40.43 -50.35 32.02
N LEU A 935 -40.80 -51.64 32.08
CA LEU A 935 -40.47 -52.67 31.09
C LEU A 935 -40.95 -52.31 29.66
N HIS A 936 -42.02 -51.51 29.55
CA HIS A 936 -42.56 -51.06 28.28
C HIS A 936 -41.69 -49.98 27.61
N THR A 937 -41.11 -49.08 28.42
CA THR A 937 -40.19 -48.03 27.97
C THR A 937 -38.87 -48.64 27.51
N GLN A 938 -38.39 -49.68 28.21
CA GLN A 938 -37.22 -50.44 27.80
C GLN A 938 -37.44 -51.13 26.45
N ARG A 939 -38.59 -51.80 26.25
CA ARG A 939 -38.92 -52.43 24.96
C ARG A 939 -38.95 -51.43 23.80
N CYS A 940 -39.61 -50.29 23.97
CA CYS A 940 -39.68 -49.26 22.93
C CYS A 940 -38.28 -48.71 22.59
N PHE A 941 -37.45 -48.46 23.62
CA PHE A 941 -36.08 -48.00 23.44
C PHE A 941 -35.20 -49.04 22.74
N TYR A 942 -35.29 -50.32 23.13
CA TYR A 942 -34.58 -51.41 22.44
C TYR A 942 -35.03 -51.58 20.99
N THR A 943 -36.31 -51.39 20.68
CA THR A 943 -36.82 -51.43 19.30
C THR A 943 -36.25 -50.31 18.44
N ILE A 944 -36.20 -49.08 18.96
CA ILE A 944 -35.61 -47.93 18.24
C ILE A 944 -34.12 -48.17 17.98
N LEU A 945 -33.39 -48.64 18.99
CA LEU A 945 -31.97 -48.98 18.85
C LEU A 945 -31.70 -50.09 17.84
N LEU A 946 -32.60 -51.08 17.77
CA LEU A 946 -32.49 -52.16 16.79
C LEU A 946 -32.66 -51.59 15.37
N ILE A 947 -33.63 -50.70 15.17
CA ILE A 947 -33.88 -50.02 13.88
C ILE A 947 -32.66 -49.19 13.47
N ASP A 948 -32.10 -48.39 14.38
CA ASP A 948 -30.91 -47.57 14.09
C ASP A 948 -29.67 -48.42 13.76
N CYS A 949 -29.47 -49.53 14.48
CA CYS A 949 -28.43 -50.51 14.16
C CYS A 949 -28.60 -51.10 12.75
N PHE A 950 -29.83 -51.44 12.36
CA PHE A 950 -30.14 -51.96 11.04
C PHE A 950 -29.88 -50.92 9.93
N ILE A 951 -30.23 -49.65 10.17
CA ILE A 951 -29.98 -48.55 9.22
C ILE A 951 -28.46 -48.34 9.03
N LEU A 952 -27.68 -48.35 10.10
CA LEU A 952 -26.22 -48.21 10.05
C LEU A 952 -25.55 -49.40 9.34
N LEU A 953 -26.00 -50.63 9.61
CA LEU A 953 -25.53 -51.84 8.90
C LEU A 953 -25.88 -51.80 7.41
N TYR A 954 -27.07 -51.31 7.06
CA TYR A 954 -27.49 -51.18 5.67
C TYR A 954 -26.69 -50.10 4.92
N LEU A 955 -26.43 -48.95 5.56
CA LEU A 955 -25.56 -47.90 5.02
C LEU A 955 -24.12 -48.40 4.83
N TYR A 956 -23.58 -49.15 5.79
CA TYR A 956 -22.26 -49.76 5.68
C TYR A 956 -22.19 -50.80 4.54
N SER A 957 -23.17 -51.69 4.45
CA SER A 957 -23.26 -52.72 3.40
C SER A 957 -23.49 -52.12 2.01
N SER A 958 -24.25 -51.03 1.90
CA SER A 958 -24.48 -50.35 0.62
C SER A 958 -23.22 -49.63 0.13
N CYS A 959 -22.38 -49.13 1.04
CA CYS A 959 -21.09 -48.50 0.72
C CYS A 959 -19.94 -49.49 0.47
N SER A 960 -20.13 -50.80 0.70
CA SER A 960 -19.12 -51.84 0.39
C SER A 960 -19.20 -52.36 -1.06
N HIS A 961 -20.33 -52.18 -1.75
CA HIS A 961 -20.58 -52.80 -3.05
C HIS A 961 -20.57 -51.85 -4.26
N THR A 962 -20.66 -50.53 -4.07
CA THR A 962 -20.62 -49.53 -5.15
C THR A 962 -19.88 -48.27 -4.69
N GLN A 963 -19.29 -47.50 -5.62
CA GLN A 963 -18.69 -46.19 -5.32
C GLN A 963 -19.69 -45.34 -4.52
N CYS A 964 -19.36 -45.08 -3.24
CA CYS A 964 -19.88 -43.93 -2.52
C CYS A 964 -19.25 -42.67 -3.15
#